data_AF-A0A2P4YXS8-F1
#
_entry.id   AF-A0A2P4YXS8-F1
#
_cell.length_a   1.000
_cell.length_b   1.000
_cell.length_c   1.000
_cell.angle_alpha   90.00
_cell.angle_beta   90.00
_cell.angle_gamma   90.00
#
_symmetry.space_group_name_H-M   'P 1'
#
loop_
_entity.id
_entity.type
_entity.pdbx_description
1 polymer ?
#
loop_
_entity_poly.entity_id
_entity_poly.type
_entity_poly.pdbx_seq_one_letter_code
_entity_poly.pdbx_strand_id
1 'polypeptide(L)'
;MGESYRLEYENSNRDEFSRMGQGYLQIPTIRVIPPELNLEERRIPTFLIIIREKLIILKRWIYYLFYSTLSWFSSSFSGERNGDQIYRSFVYGQLISVISAAIWWGFFGTVITFIMESELAAGNARLVFNLMLVIMSPVSRVISEKFSMRTILVYVTMLRSFMWSSYLPFVYAVRRYYGHESIYETIGNTQFYILIALDGALISLLNVVDLDCGGLNYLSNQYDIEITATQKSQAVYTHLTIFDVSFVLLNPILAFSMLCLVFWYNLMQVTNVEFSEMGLNKYVNFDLGNSGIEIPVLMIISIFQTLSTTSVIYYKFGIPASKESRLTTNEDSGEYYLNINQERAQKVFELEEDIASLAPKSTIKEIQNKISNFSEGFVFVNQDINIRNRIFCLAFETAFEDAMISIIVPLTIIHISKELLEKLSFGKQNPKSYWAPLSLLLVAITLGFGKLSSLIVTWKYQKEYIQNKEFEFNANKSFECNFSTENHTISSESTPSSTNISYSKFIVQFLNENTLNHLFLQISIADLSVIILPTSIFIMKFYSQIFFMQITSIFFGCYSVPKIGLSIIYQLHIDDERQQGKLSAFSGIIVTIVDGLILAFISLILYVTTNLFGSFEIGLYIISIIYVLHAILEWKYATRYRISCIPVNQDLDHKKNVNLSISSI
;
A
#
# COMPACT_ATOMS: atom_id res chain seq x y z
N MET A 1 12.77 2.05 -42.62
CA MET A 1 12.19 3.38 -42.82
C MET A 1 12.04 4.00 -41.45
N GLY A 2 12.83 5.02 -41.15
CA GLY A 2 12.86 5.64 -39.83
C GLY A 2 11.67 6.59 -39.67
N GLU A 3 10.83 6.33 -38.68
CA GLU A 3 9.83 7.29 -38.24
C GLU A 3 10.50 8.27 -37.29
N SER A 4 10.56 9.53 -37.71
CA SER A 4 10.96 10.64 -36.87
C SER A 4 9.85 10.95 -35.87
N TYR A 5 10.15 10.83 -34.58
CA TYR A 5 9.25 11.24 -33.49
C TYR A 5 9.08 12.76 -33.52
N ARG A 6 7.83 13.24 -33.63
CA ARG A 6 7.48 14.65 -33.43
C ARG A 6 6.83 14.79 -32.06
N LEU A 7 7.57 15.34 -31.11
CA LEU A 7 7.00 15.87 -29.86
C LEU A 7 6.36 17.21 -30.20
N GLU A 8 5.04 17.28 -30.20
CA GLU A 8 4.34 18.56 -30.22
C GLU A 8 4.40 19.16 -28.81
N TYR A 9 5.37 20.06 -28.61
CA TYR A 9 5.20 21.11 -27.61
C TYR A 9 4.14 22.06 -28.16
N GLU A 10 2.96 22.05 -27.56
CA GLU A 10 1.94 23.05 -27.82
C GLU A 10 2.44 24.40 -27.27
N ASN A 11 3.24 25.08 -28.08
CA ASN A 11 3.66 26.46 -27.88
C ASN A 11 2.50 27.34 -28.40
N SER A 12 1.29 27.18 -27.84
CA SER A 12 0.18 28.06 -28.17
C SER A 12 0.43 29.41 -27.52
N ASN A 13 0.75 30.40 -28.35
CA ASN A 13 0.69 31.84 -28.12
C ASN A 13 0.82 32.31 -26.66
N ARG A 14 2.00 32.85 -26.36
CA ARG A 14 2.18 33.87 -25.32
C ARG A 14 1.36 35.11 -25.69
N ASP A 15 0.06 35.06 -25.47
CA ASP A 15 -0.72 36.26 -25.21
C ASP A 15 -0.67 36.52 -23.70
N GLU A 16 -0.32 37.75 -23.37
CA GLU A 16 -0.16 38.29 -22.04
C GLU A 16 -1.46 38.12 -21.21
N PHE A 17 -1.59 37.00 -20.51
CA PHE A 17 -2.53 36.90 -19.41
C PHE A 17 -2.03 37.81 -18.27
N SER A 18 -2.88 38.74 -17.84
CA SER A 18 -2.58 39.66 -16.74
C SER A 18 -2.29 38.89 -15.45
N ARG A 19 -1.06 39.07 -14.94
CA ARG A 19 -0.53 38.50 -13.69
C ARG A 19 -1.15 39.12 -12.43
N MET A 20 -2.47 39.16 -12.33
CA MET A 20 -3.15 39.53 -11.09
C MET A 20 -4.15 38.45 -10.70
N GLY A 21 -3.81 37.66 -9.68
CA GLY A 21 -4.81 36.94 -8.87
C GLY A 21 -4.70 35.41 -8.78
N GLN A 22 -3.77 34.73 -9.45
CA GLN A 22 -3.66 33.27 -9.33
C GLN A 22 -2.40 32.86 -8.56
N GLY A 23 -2.56 32.65 -7.26
CA GLY A 23 -1.59 31.91 -6.45
C GLY A 23 -1.78 30.41 -6.64
N TYR A 24 -1.29 29.84 -7.75
CA TYR A 24 -1.26 28.38 -7.90
C TYR A 24 -0.01 27.95 -8.65
N LEU A 25 0.69 26.96 -8.10
CA LEU A 25 1.72 26.23 -8.82
C LEU A 25 1.13 25.78 -10.17
N GLN A 26 1.72 26.22 -11.28
CA GLN A 26 1.46 25.58 -12.57
C GLN A 26 1.99 24.14 -12.49
N ILE A 27 1.05 23.21 -12.37
CA ILE A 27 1.29 21.78 -12.38
C ILE A 27 1.78 21.43 -13.80
N PRO A 28 2.94 20.77 -13.97
CA PRO A 28 3.24 20.08 -15.20
C PRO A 28 2.28 18.89 -15.31
N THR A 29 1.11 19.10 -15.88
CA THR A 29 0.26 18.00 -16.37
C THR A 29 0.99 17.35 -17.54
N ILE A 30 1.69 16.25 -17.28
CA ILE A 30 2.22 15.41 -18.35
C ILE A 30 1.00 14.82 -19.06
N ARG A 31 0.68 15.36 -20.24
CA ARG A 31 -0.35 14.83 -21.13
C ARG A 31 0.15 13.49 -21.67
N VAL A 32 -0.27 12.39 -21.06
CA VAL A 32 0.04 11.05 -21.57
C VAL A 32 -1.04 10.68 -22.58
N ILE A 33 -0.82 11.00 -23.85
CA ILE A 33 -1.66 10.51 -24.95
C ILE A 33 -1.15 9.11 -25.31
N PRO A 34 -1.87 8.02 -24.97
CA PRO A 34 -1.51 6.70 -25.45
C PRO A 34 -1.68 6.66 -26.98
N PRO A 35 -0.85 5.91 -27.70
CA PRO A 35 -1.03 5.76 -29.15
C PRO A 35 -2.41 5.16 -29.43
N GLU A 36 -3.17 5.79 -30.33
CA GLU A 36 -4.39 5.21 -30.90
C GLU A 36 -3.99 3.89 -31.59
N LEU A 37 -4.40 2.79 -30.99
CA LEU A 37 -4.20 1.46 -31.54
C LEU A 37 -5.29 1.23 -32.60
N ASN A 38 -5.02 1.66 -33.84
CA ASN A 38 -5.74 1.17 -35.02
C ASN A 38 -5.40 -0.31 -35.22
N LEU A 39 -6.03 -1.17 -34.43
CA LEU A 39 -6.00 -2.61 -34.62
C LEU A 39 -7.04 -2.96 -35.68
N GLU A 40 -6.61 -3.00 -36.94
CA GLU A 40 -7.40 -3.63 -37.99
C GLU A 40 -7.61 -5.11 -37.64
N GLU A 41 -8.88 -5.51 -37.54
CA GLU A 41 -9.31 -6.90 -37.34
C GLU A 41 -8.90 -7.77 -38.54
N ARG A 42 -7.67 -8.28 -38.59
CA ARG A 42 -7.33 -9.37 -39.51
C ARG A 42 -6.44 -10.46 -38.89
N ARG A 43 -7.10 -11.62 -38.75
CA ARG A 43 -6.61 -13.01 -38.74
C ARG A 43 -5.60 -13.43 -37.66
N ILE A 44 -6.14 -14.20 -36.71
CA ILE A 44 -5.54 -15.23 -35.84
C ILE A 44 -4.00 -15.20 -35.75
N PRO A 45 -3.41 -14.56 -34.73
CA PRO A 45 -2.01 -14.70 -34.41
C PRO A 45 -1.79 -16.00 -33.61
N THR A 46 -0.70 -16.70 -33.91
CA THR A 46 -0.15 -17.76 -33.05
C THR A 46 0.03 -17.23 -31.63
N PHE A 47 -0.26 -18.01 -30.59
CA PHE A 47 -0.14 -17.63 -29.17
C PHE A 47 1.16 -16.88 -28.82
N LEU A 48 2.28 -17.24 -29.48
CA LEU A 48 3.57 -16.58 -29.34
C LEU A 48 3.60 -15.12 -29.84
N ILE A 49 2.83 -14.78 -30.88
CA ILE A 49 2.70 -13.40 -31.37
C ILE A 49 1.90 -12.58 -30.36
N ILE A 50 0.81 -13.14 -29.81
CA ILE A 50 0.02 -12.49 -28.75
C ILE A 50 0.90 -12.24 -27.52
N ILE A 51 1.66 -13.23 -27.06
CA ILE A 51 2.59 -13.05 -25.93
C ILE A 51 3.63 -11.98 -26.25
N ARG A 52 4.24 -12.00 -27.45
CA ARG A 52 5.25 -11.03 -27.85
C ARG A 52 4.68 -9.62 -27.89
N GLU A 53 3.50 -9.43 -28.46
CA GLU A 53 2.82 -8.13 -28.49
C GLU A 53 2.47 -7.65 -27.10
N LYS A 54 1.92 -8.53 -26.23
CA LYS A 54 1.62 -8.21 -24.84
C LYS A 54 2.89 -7.88 -24.03
N LEU A 55 4.01 -8.56 -24.27
CA LEU A 55 5.30 -8.23 -23.66
C LEU A 55 5.88 -6.91 -24.16
N ILE A 56 5.72 -6.57 -25.44
CA ILE A 56 6.13 -5.26 -25.99
C ILE A 56 5.28 -4.15 -25.38
N ILE A 57 3.97 -4.36 -25.24
CA ILE A 57 3.06 -3.46 -24.54
C ILE A 57 3.53 -3.31 -23.09
N LEU A 58 3.72 -4.41 -22.35
CA LEU A 58 4.19 -4.39 -20.97
C LEU A 58 5.53 -3.65 -20.82
N LYS A 59 6.50 -3.91 -21.71
CA LYS A 59 7.80 -3.21 -21.74
C LYS A 59 7.62 -1.70 -21.94
N ARG A 60 6.81 -1.29 -22.91
CA ARG A 60 6.52 0.13 -23.16
C ARG A 60 5.84 0.74 -21.94
N TRP A 61 4.93 0.02 -21.31
CA TRP A 61 4.23 0.47 -20.11
C TRP A 61 5.17 0.66 -18.92
N ILE A 62 6.04 -0.31 -18.64
CA ILE A 62 7.07 -0.18 -17.59
C ILE A 62 7.97 1.02 -17.87
N TYR A 63 8.39 1.20 -19.13
CA TYR A 63 9.20 2.35 -19.52
C TYR A 63 8.47 3.68 -19.29
N TYR A 64 7.20 3.79 -19.70
CA TYR A 64 6.40 5.00 -19.49
C TYR A 64 6.11 5.27 -18.03
N LEU A 65 5.80 4.25 -17.25
CA LEU A 65 5.60 4.36 -15.82
C LEU A 65 6.87 4.92 -15.18
N PHE A 66 8.01 4.29 -15.45
CA PHE A 66 9.31 4.72 -14.92
C PHE A 66 9.66 6.15 -15.36
N TYR A 67 9.52 6.47 -16.65
CA TYR A 67 9.80 7.81 -17.18
C TYR A 67 8.85 8.87 -16.62
N SER A 68 7.55 8.58 -16.50
CA SER A 68 6.56 9.50 -15.92
C SER A 68 6.87 9.78 -14.45
N THR A 69 7.19 8.74 -13.68
CA THR A 69 7.64 8.88 -12.29
C THR A 69 8.91 9.71 -12.22
N LEU A 70 9.94 9.43 -13.04
CA LEU A 70 11.21 10.17 -13.04
C LEU A 70 11.05 11.63 -13.49
N SER A 71 10.23 11.87 -14.52
CA SER A 71 9.91 13.20 -15.05
C SER A 71 9.12 14.02 -14.02
N TRP A 72 8.19 13.37 -13.31
CA TRP A 72 7.50 13.99 -12.18
C TRP A 72 8.47 14.34 -11.06
N PHE A 73 9.41 13.43 -10.71
CA PHE A 73 10.47 13.74 -9.76
C PHE A 73 11.21 14.99 -10.21
N SER A 74 11.73 15.01 -11.45
CA SER A 74 12.50 16.12 -12.03
C SER A 74 11.74 17.46 -12.05
N SER A 75 10.50 17.46 -12.52
CA SER A 75 9.66 18.66 -12.66
C SER A 75 9.12 19.17 -11.32
N SER A 76 8.96 18.29 -10.34
CA SER A 76 8.62 18.67 -8.96
C SER A 76 9.79 19.30 -8.21
N PHE A 77 10.97 19.54 -8.81
CA PHE A 77 12.09 20.22 -8.13
C PHE A 77 12.12 21.76 -8.31
N SER A 78 11.37 22.37 -9.23
CA SER A 78 11.54 23.80 -9.59
C SER A 78 10.59 24.81 -8.90
N GLY A 79 10.35 24.70 -7.59
CA GLY A 79 9.42 25.60 -6.86
C GLY A 79 10.17 26.43 -5.81
N GLU A 80 9.95 27.74 -5.82
CA GLU A 80 10.70 28.73 -5.03
C GLU A 80 10.02 29.14 -3.70
N ARG A 81 8.89 28.52 -3.31
CA ARG A 81 8.17 28.91 -2.07
C ARG A 81 8.47 27.99 -0.88
N ASN A 82 8.52 28.58 0.31
CA ASN A 82 8.81 27.88 1.58
C ASN A 82 7.84 26.73 1.90
N GLY A 83 6.55 26.85 1.56
CA GLY A 83 5.56 25.76 1.74
C GLY A 83 5.81 24.56 0.82
N ASP A 84 6.33 24.80 -0.38
CA ASP A 84 6.63 23.74 -1.36
C ASP A 84 7.77 22.85 -0.86
N GLN A 85 8.75 23.43 -0.17
CA GLN A 85 9.88 22.66 0.38
C GLN A 85 9.40 21.67 1.47
N ILE A 86 8.51 22.09 2.35
CA ILE A 86 7.96 21.25 3.44
C ILE A 86 7.13 20.11 2.84
N TYR A 87 6.21 20.46 1.94
CA TYR A 87 5.37 19.50 1.21
C TYR A 87 6.22 18.44 0.49
N ARG A 88 7.20 18.87 -0.31
CA ARG A 88 8.08 17.97 -1.07
C ARG A 88 8.88 17.07 -0.16
N SER A 89 9.46 17.61 0.91
CA SER A 89 10.28 16.82 1.83
C SER A 89 9.46 15.77 2.57
N PHE A 90 8.23 16.12 2.96
CA PHE A 90 7.28 15.16 3.52
C PHE A 90 6.97 14.04 2.51
N VAL A 91 6.54 14.41 1.30
CA VAL A 91 6.19 13.45 0.25
C VAL A 91 7.39 12.56 -0.08
N TYR A 92 8.58 13.10 -0.32
CA TYR A 92 9.77 12.29 -0.65
C TYR A 92 10.19 11.35 0.46
N GLY A 93 10.21 11.82 1.71
CA GLY A 93 10.50 10.93 2.84
C GLY A 93 9.49 9.77 2.92
N GLN A 94 8.21 10.04 2.66
CA GLN A 94 7.13 9.05 2.61
C GLN A 94 7.27 8.09 1.42
N LEU A 95 7.63 8.57 0.23
CA LEU A 95 7.88 7.72 -0.95
C LEU A 95 9.08 6.79 -0.72
N ILE A 96 10.08 7.17 0.07
CA ILE A 96 11.19 6.28 0.42
C ILE A 96 10.76 5.30 1.53
N SER A 97 9.97 5.78 2.49
CA SER A 97 9.41 4.95 3.56
C SER A 97 8.53 3.84 2.99
N VAL A 98 7.72 4.14 1.97
CA VAL A 98 6.83 3.15 1.34
C VAL A 98 7.59 2.08 0.55
N ILE A 99 8.76 2.42 -0.02
CA ILE A 99 9.66 1.41 -0.61
C ILE A 99 10.15 0.46 0.49
N SER A 100 10.56 1.00 1.64
CA SER A 100 10.97 0.21 2.81
C SER A 100 9.84 -0.69 3.32
N ALA A 101 8.60 -0.17 3.33
CA ALA A 101 7.42 -0.94 3.66
C ALA A 101 7.16 -2.06 2.64
N ALA A 102 7.28 -1.81 1.34
CA ALA A 102 7.10 -2.83 0.30
C ALA A 102 8.12 -3.99 0.41
N ILE A 103 9.38 -3.67 0.73
CA ILE A 103 10.41 -4.69 1.01
C ILE A 103 10.03 -5.48 2.27
N TRP A 104 9.65 -4.77 3.34
CA TRP A 104 9.24 -5.41 4.59
C TRP A 104 8.08 -6.36 4.35
N TRP A 105 6.99 -5.92 3.73
CA TRP A 105 5.82 -6.75 3.44
C TRP A 105 6.14 -7.92 2.50
N GLY A 106 7.00 -7.72 1.50
CA GLY A 106 7.38 -8.76 0.55
C GLY A 106 8.26 -9.87 1.12
N PHE A 107 9.04 -9.59 2.16
CA PHE A 107 9.98 -10.54 2.74
C PHE A 107 9.68 -10.95 4.18
N PHE A 108 8.78 -10.27 4.89
CA PHE A 108 8.51 -10.49 6.31
C PHE A 108 8.22 -11.97 6.61
N GLY A 109 7.25 -12.56 5.90
CA GLY A 109 6.85 -13.95 6.14
C GLY A 109 8.00 -14.94 5.99
N THR A 110 8.78 -14.79 4.91
CA THR A 110 9.94 -15.63 4.60
C THR A 110 11.07 -15.44 5.61
N VAL A 111 11.45 -14.19 5.90
CA VAL A 111 12.56 -13.86 6.80
C VAL A 111 12.26 -14.27 8.23
N ILE A 112 11.04 -14.04 8.74
CA ILE A 112 10.65 -14.48 10.08
C ILE A 112 10.67 -16.00 10.18
N THR A 113 10.19 -16.71 9.16
CA THR A 113 10.29 -18.17 9.10
C THR A 113 11.74 -18.64 9.13
N PHE A 114 12.66 -17.95 8.46
CA PHE A 114 14.09 -18.27 8.50
C PHE A 114 14.72 -18.02 9.86
N ILE A 115 14.51 -16.83 10.43
CA ILE A 115 15.11 -16.42 11.71
C ILE A 115 14.61 -17.31 12.86
N MET A 116 13.33 -17.65 12.85
CA MET A 116 12.69 -18.41 13.93
C MET A 116 12.76 -19.93 13.70
N GLU A 117 13.02 -20.38 12.47
CA GLU A 117 13.04 -21.79 12.04
C GLU A 117 11.73 -22.53 12.39
N SER A 118 10.59 -21.83 12.31
CA SER A 118 9.28 -22.37 12.68
C SER A 118 8.19 -21.91 11.72
N GLU A 119 7.33 -22.85 11.31
CA GLU A 119 6.16 -22.58 10.45
C GLU A 119 5.09 -21.73 11.15
N LEU A 120 5.08 -21.71 12.50
CA LEU A 120 4.19 -20.87 13.31
C LEU A 120 4.65 -19.41 13.43
N ALA A 121 5.94 -19.15 13.16
CA ALA A 121 6.57 -17.90 13.52
C ALA A 121 5.94 -16.71 12.80
N ALA A 122 5.72 -16.82 11.48
CA ALA A 122 5.14 -15.76 10.67
C ALA A 122 3.70 -15.42 11.10
N GLY A 123 2.85 -16.43 11.33
CA GLY A 123 1.47 -16.24 11.77
C GLY A 123 1.38 -15.61 13.16
N ASN A 124 2.16 -16.11 14.12
CA ASN A 124 2.21 -15.56 15.47
C ASN A 124 2.76 -14.12 15.49
N ALA A 125 3.79 -13.84 14.70
CA ALA A 125 4.35 -12.50 14.60
C ALA A 125 3.30 -11.51 14.05
N ARG A 126 2.54 -11.92 13.02
CA ARG A 126 1.44 -11.12 12.46
C ARG A 126 0.32 -10.87 13.47
N LEU A 127 -0.08 -11.89 14.24
CA LEU A 127 -1.08 -11.72 15.29
C LEU A 127 -0.62 -10.72 16.36
N VAL A 128 0.62 -10.85 16.84
CA VAL A 128 1.19 -9.95 17.86
C VAL A 128 1.30 -8.53 17.32
N PHE A 129 1.79 -8.37 16.10
CA PHE A 129 1.89 -7.08 15.40
C PHE A 129 0.52 -6.39 15.29
N ASN A 130 -0.48 -7.10 14.75
CA ASN A 130 -1.82 -6.58 14.52
C ASN A 130 -2.57 -6.27 15.82
N LEU A 131 -2.44 -7.13 16.84
CA LEU A 131 -3.02 -6.89 18.16
C LEU A 131 -2.45 -5.61 18.77
N MET A 132 -1.12 -5.41 18.69
CA MET A 132 -0.52 -4.19 19.22
C MET A 132 -0.88 -2.95 18.39
N LEU A 133 -1.02 -3.08 17.06
CA LEU A 133 -1.49 -2.00 16.18
C LEU A 133 -2.89 -1.52 16.59
N VAL A 134 -3.80 -2.45 16.85
CA VAL A 134 -5.18 -2.17 17.31
C VAL A 134 -5.18 -1.48 18.67
N ILE A 135 -4.43 -2.03 19.64
CA ILE A 135 -4.34 -1.48 21.00
C ILE A 135 -3.78 -0.06 20.97
N MET A 136 -2.77 0.19 20.14
CA MET A 136 -2.09 1.47 20.09
C MET A 136 -2.82 2.50 19.22
N SER A 137 -3.68 2.12 18.28
CA SER A 137 -4.38 3.06 17.38
C SER A 137 -5.02 4.27 18.09
N PRO A 138 -5.83 4.10 19.16
CA PRO A 138 -6.38 5.26 19.87
C PRO A 138 -5.31 6.08 20.61
N VAL A 139 -4.27 5.43 21.15
CA VAL A 139 -3.17 6.08 21.87
C VAL A 139 -2.34 6.92 20.91
N SER A 140 -2.02 6.36 19.74
CA SER A 140 -1.25 6.99 18.68
C SER A 140 -1.88 8.29 18.21
N ARG A 141 -3.22 8.35 18.12
CA ARG A 141 -3.94 9.56 17.76
C ARG A 141 -3.88 10.66 18.82
N VAL A 142 -3.83 10.30 20.10
CA VAL A 142 -3.64 11.28 21.19
C VAL A 142 -2.19 11.75 21.26
N ILE A 143 -1.24 10.85 21.00
CA ILE A 143 0.18 11.20 20.88
C ILE A 143 0.38 12.15 19.70
N SER A 144 -0.24 11.89 18.55
CA SER A 144 -0.06 12.75 17.38
C SER A 144 -0.52 14.18 17.64
N GLU A 145 -1.60 14.38 18.39
CA GLU A 145 -2.10 15.72 18.75
C GLU A 145 -1.09 16.53 19.61
N LYS A 146 -0.15 15.86 20.28
CA LYS A 146 0.84 16.49 21.18
C LYS A 146 2.24 16.64 20.58
N PHE A 147 2.58 15.83 19.59
CA PHE A 147 3.91 15.82 18.99
C PHE A 147 3.86 16.32 17.55
N SER A 148 4.88 17.09 17.15
CA SER A 148 4.97 17.55 15.76
C SER A 148 5.12 16.36 14.81
N MET A 149 4.56 16.48 13.61
CA MET A 149 4.65 15.43 12.57
C MET A 149 6.09 15.00 12.32
N ARG A 150 7.01 15.97 12.25
CA ARG A 150 8.45 15.73 12.10
C ARG A 150 9.00 14.82 13.19
N THR A 151 8.62 15.07 14.44
CA THR A 151 9.08 14.29 15.60
C THR A 151 8.63 12.84 15.45
N ILE A 152 7.36 12.61 15.15
CA ILE A 152 6.81 11.26 14.97
C ILE A 152 7.55 10.54 13.85
N LEU A 153 7.61 11.14 12.66
CA LEU A 153 8.27 10.55 11.49
C LEU A 153 9.75 10.21 11.76
N VAL A 154 10.53 11.15 12.33
CA VAL A 154 11.96 10.93 12.59
C VAL A 154 12.17 9.86 13.67
N TYR A 155 11.52 9.98 14.82
CA TYR A 155 11.75 9.07 15.95
C TYR A 155 11.25 7.66 15.64
N VAL A 156 10.06 7.53 15.03
CA VAL A 156 9.52 6.22 14.66
C VAL A 156 10.41 5.55 13.62
N THR A 157 10.79 6.24 12.54
CA THR A 157 11.67 5.65 11.53
C THR A 157 13.04 5.28 12.09
N MET A 158 13.66 6.13 12.94
CA MET A 158 14.93 5.81 13.60
C MET A 158 14.82 4.57 14.49
N LEU A 159 13.77 4.48 15.32
CA LEU A 159 13.61 3.38 16.25
C LEU A 159 13.32 2.06 15.52
N ARG A 160 12.50 2.09 14.47
CA ARG A 160 12.28 0.92 13.61
C ARG A 160 13.56 0.48 12.91
N SER A 161 14.34 1.42 12.38
CA SER A 161 15.65 1.13 11.79
C SER A 161 16.59 0.47 12.80
N PHE A 162 16.66 0.98 14.02
CA PHE A 162 17.45 0.36 15.09
C PHE A 162 16.97 -1.06 15.43
N MET A 163 15.66 -1.26 15.57
CA MET A 163 15.09 -2.56 15.89
C MET A 163 15.39 -3.60 14.82
N TRP A 164 15.13 -3.28 13.55
CA TRP A 164 15.30 -4.22 12.44
C TRP A 164 16.76 -4.40 12.03
N SER A 165 17.56 -3.33 12.03
CA SER A 165 18.91 -3.36 11.47
C SER A 165 20.01 -3.60 12.51
N SER A 166 19.74 -3.42 13.80
CA SER A 166 20.73 -3.65 14.87
C SER A 166 20.27 -4.67 15.90
N TYR A 167 19.08 -4.50 16.47
CA TYR A 167 18.66 -5.32 17.60
C TYR A 167 18.22 -6.73 17.19
N LEU A 168 17.45 -6.88 16.11
CA LEU A 168 17.05 -8.18 15.58
C LEU A 168 18.24 -9.07 15.17
N PRO A 169 19.21 -8.61 14.36
CA PRO A 169 20.40 -9.40 14.06
C PRO A 169 21.23 -9.72 15.31
N PHE A 170 21.27 -8.83 16.32
CA PHE A 170 21.89 -9.13 17.61
C PHE A 170 21.20 -10.28 18.34
N VAL A 171 19.87 -10.26 18.46
CA VAL A 171 19.08 -11.35 19.07
C VAL A 171 19.31 -12.67 18.32
N TYR A 172 19.33 -12.63 16.99
CA TYR A 172 19.62 -13.80 16.16
C TYR A 172 21.03 -14.36 16.40
N ALA A 173 22.06 -13.50 16.39
CA ALA A 173 23.45 -13.91 16.63
C ALA A 173 23.64 -14.51 18.03
N VAL A 174 23.01 -13.92 19.05
CA VAL A 174 23.02 -14.44 20.43
C VAL A 174 22.34 -15.81 20.49
N ARG A 175 21.14 -15.96 19.90
CA ARG A 175 20.44 -17.25 19.84
C ARG A 175 21.30 -18.34 19.20
N ARG A 176 21.97 -18.01 18.08
CA ARG A 176 22.84 -18.95 17.37
C ARG A 176 24.07 -19.34 18.19
N TYR A 177 24.65 -18.40 18.93
CA TYR A 177 25.84 -18.63 19.75
C TYR A 177 25.58 -19.56 20.94
N TYR A 178 24.44 -19.40 21.64
CA TYR A 178 24.12 -20.17 22.84
C TYR A 178 23.38 -21.49 22.57
N GLY A 179 22.97 -21.75 21.33
CA GLY A 179 22.36 -23.01 20.91
C GLY A 179 20.85 -23.11 21.19
N HIS A 180 20.18 -23.95 20.39
CA HIS A 180 18.71 -24.07 20.34
C HIS A 180 18.08 -24.73 21.57
N GLU A 181 18.74 -25.65 22.27
CA GLU A 181 18.12 -26.39 23.39
C GLU A 181 18.19 -25.67 24.75
N SER A 182 18.39 -24.36 24.76
CA SER A 182 18.68 -23.59 25.98
C SER A 182 17.53 -22.68 26.41
N ILE A 183 17.49 -22.30 27.70
CA ILE A 183 16.62 -21.24 28.22
C ILE A 183 16.72 -19.95 27.38
N TYR A 184 17.87 -19.72 26.73
CA TYR A 184 18.10 -18.60 25.83
C TYR A 184 17.24 -18.64 24.57
N GLU A 185 16.77 -19.79 24.11
CA GLU A 185 15.81 -19.86 23.00
C GLU A 185 14.45 -19.31 23.41
N THR A 186 13.95 -19.68 24.59
CA THR A 186 12.66 -19.16 25.10
C THR A 186 12.75 -17.65 25.34
N ILE A 187 13.86 -17.18 25.93
CA ILE A 187 14.12 -15.75 26.12
C ILE A 187 14.22 -15.03 24.77
N GLY A 188 14.95 -15.58 23.80
CA GLY A 188 15.12 -15.01 22.46
C GLY A 188 13.79 -14.91 21.70
N ASN A 189 12.98 -15.97 21.73
CA ASN A 189 11.65 -15.97 21.10
C ASN A 189 10.72 -14.95 21.76
N THR A 190 10.76 -14.85 23.09
CA THR A 190 9.97 -13.85 23.84
C THR A 190 10.41 -12.43 23.47
N GLN A 191 11.71 -12.16 23.44
CA GLN A 191 12.26 -10.86 23.01
C GLN A 191 11.86 -10.54 21.57
N PHE A 192 11.89 -11.52 20.67
CA PHE A 192 11.45 -11.35 19.29
C PHE A 192 9.99 -10.90 19.22
N TYR A 193 9.06 -11.56 19.91
CA TYR A 193 7.65 -11.15 19.89
C TYR A 193 7.42 -9.79 20.57
N ILE A 194 8.19 -9.44 21.61
CA ILE A 194 8.16 -8.10 22.19
C ILE A 194 8.57 -7.05 21.16
N LEU A 195 9.62 -7.30 20.35
CA LEU A 195 9.99 -6.39 19.27
C LEU A 195 8.90 -6.28 18.22
N ILE A 196 8.27 -7.38 17.84
CA ILE A 196 7.17 -7.36 16.87
C ILE A 196 5.98 -6.56 17.40
N ALA A 197 5.66 -6.69 18.69
CA ALA A 197 4.65 -5.85 19.33
C ALA A 197 5.05 -4.37 19.29
N LEU A 198 6.29 -4.04 19.68
CA LEU A 198 6.81 -2.67 19.60
C LEU A 198 6.76 -2.12 18.17
N ASP A 199 7.05 -2.93 17.16
CA ASP A 199 6.95 -2.52 15.75
C ASP A 199 5.50 -2.20 15.36
N GLY A 200 4.54 -3.01 15.81
CA GLY A 200 3.10 -2.73 15.63
C GLY A 200 2.66 -1.42 16.32
N ALA A 201 3.19 -1.14 17.52
CA ALA A 201 2.96 0.12 18.22
C ALA A 201 3.51 1.32 17.46
N LEU A 202 4.71 1.18 16.88
CA LEU A 202 5.37 2.22 16.10
C LEU A 202 4.68 2.46 14.77
N ILE A 203 4.23 1.41 14.09
CA ILE A 203 3.40 1.52 12.88
C ILE A 203 2.08 2.23 13.19
N SER A 204 1.46 1.92 14.32
CA SER A 204 0.24 2.61 14.75
C SER A 204 0.45 4.12 14.85
N LEU A 205 1.61 4.58 15.35
CA LEU A 205 1.97 6.00 15.39
C LEU A 205 2.21 6.58 14.00
N LEU A 206 2.89 5.82 13.13
CA LEU A 206 3.20 6.24 11.77
C LEU A 206 1.93 6.41 10.93
N ASN A 207 0.99 5.47 11.03
CA ASN A 207 -0.30 5.49 10.32
C ASN A 207 -1.12 6.76 10.59
N VAL A 208 -0.89 7.49 11.70
CA VAL A 208 -1.61 8.76 11.94
C VAL A 208 -1.09 9.90 11.07
N VAL A 209 0.19 9.85 10.69
CA VAL A 209 0.89 10.89 9.94
C VAL A 209 1.29 10.44 8.53
N ASP A 210 0.99 9.19 8.16
CA ASP A 210 1.31 8.65 6.85
C ASP A 210 0.47 9.27 5.73
N LEU A 211 1.08 9.32 4.55
CA LEU A 211 0.56 10.04 3.40
C LEU A 211 -0.82 9.50 2.95
N ASP A 212 -0.99 8.18 2.95
CA ASP A 212 -2.22 7.47 2.58
C ASP A 212 -3.30 7.46 3.68
N CYS A 213 -2.93 7.79 4.92
CA CYS A 213 -3.82 7.84 6.08
C CYS A 213 -4.22 9.28 6.48
N GLY A 214 -4.10 10.23 5.56
CA GLY A 214 -4.49 11.63 5.77
C GLY A 214 -3.37 12.52 6.31
N GLY A 215 -2.12 12.08 6.27
CA GLY A 215 -0.94 12.84 6.69
C GLY A 215 -0.80 14.19 5.97
N LEU A 216 -1.29 14.33 4.74
CA LEU A 216 -1.32 15.62 4.04
C LEU A 216 -2.29 16.62 4.68
N ASN A 217 -3.42 16.17 5.22
CA ASN A 217 -4.32 17.04 5.99
C ASN A 217 -3.64 17.48 7.29
N TYR A 218 -2.93 16.55 7.93
CA TYR A 218 -2.15 16.85 9.14
C TYR A 218 -1.05 17.88 8.85
N LEU A 219 -0.30 17.70 7.77
CA LEU A 219 0.74 18.62 7.32
C LEU A 219 0.17 20.02 6.99
N SER A 220 -0.94 20.06 6.24
CA SER A 220 -1.64 21.30 5.85
C SER A 220 -2.06 22.09 7.09
N ASN A 221 -2.69 21.43 8.07
CA ASN A 221 -3.15 22.07 9.30
C ASN A 221 -1.99 22.51 10.21
N GLN A 222 -0.94 21.67 10.35
CA GLN A 222 0.15 21.94 11.28
C GLN A 222 1.06 23.08 10.81
N TYR A 223 1.31 23.19 9.50
CA TYR A 223 2.23 24.18 8.93
C TYR A 223 1.54 25.28 8.12
N ASP A 224 0.20 25.32 8.12
CA ASP A 224 -0.61 26.31 7.40
C ASP A 224 -0.28 26.36 5.90
N ILE A 225 -0.18 25.17 5.30
CA ILE A 225 0.11 25.00 3.87
C ILE A 225 -1.20 24.65 3.17
N GLU A 226 -1.60 25.47 2.20
CA GLU A 226 -2.74 25.15 1.35
C GLU A 226 -2.37 24.02 0.37
N ILE A 227 -2.97 22.84 0.56
CA ILE A 227 -2.78 21.68 -0.32
C ILE A 227 -4.10 21.41 -1.03
N THR A 228 -4.08 21.53 -2.36
CA THR A 228 -5.29 21.33 -3.16
C THR A 228 -5.72 19.86 -3.17
N ALA A 229 -7.01 19.60 -3.39
CA ALA A 229 -7.52 18.22 -3.52
C ALA A 229 -6.83 17.44 -4.64
N THR A 230 -6.43 18.12 -5.73
CA THR A 230 -5.68 17.51 -6.83
C THR A 230 -4.28 17.08 -6.41
N GLN A 231 -3.55 17.90 -5.65
CA GLN A 231 -2.24 17.54 -5.10
C GLN A 231 -2.33 16.36 -4.12
N LYS A 232 -3.32 16.36 -3.23
CA LYS A 232 -3.56 15.24 -2.29
C LYS A 232 -3.78 13.93 -3.02
N SER A 233 -4.70 13.94 -3.99
CA SER A 233 -5.04 12.78 -4.80
C SER A 233 -3.82 12.28 -5.58
N GLN A 234 -3.07 13.17 -6.23
CA GLN A 234 -1.83 12.82 -6.95
C GLN A 234 -0.78 12.18 -6.03
N ALA A 235 -0.51 12.78 -4.87
CA ALA A 235 0.48 12.26 -3.93
C ALA A 235 0.12 10.85 -3.43
N VAL A 236 -1.15 10.60 -3.10
CA VAL A 236 -1.64 9.29 -2.68
C VAL A 236 -1.47 8.26 -3.80
N TYR A 237 -1.78 8.63 -5.05
CA TYR A 237 -1.56 7.73 -6.19
C TYR A 237 -0.10 7.43 -6.44
N THR A 238 0.78 8.44 -6.34
CA THR A 238 2.23 8.24 -6.47
C THR A 238 2.75 7.30 -5.39
N HIS A 239 2.29 7.48 -4.14
CA HIS A 239 2.62 6.61 -3.03
C HIS A 239 2.23 5.16 -3.31
N LEU A 240 0.98 4.91 -3.73
CA LEU A 240 0.48 3.57 -4.07
C LEU A 240 1.25 2.95 -5.26
N THR A 241 1.51 3.75 -6.30
CA THR A 241 2.26 3.28 -7.47
C THR A 241 3.67 2.85 -7.09
N ILE A 242 4.37 3.63 -6.25
CA ILE A 242 5.73 3.31 -5.81
C ILE A 242 5.73 2.06 -4.93
N PHE A 243 4.73 1.88 -4.07
CA PHE A 243 4.56 0.65 -3.29
C PHE A 243 4.45 -0.58 -4.20
N ASP A 244 3.53 -0.56 -5.17
CA ASP A 244 3.31 -1.67 -6.09
C ASP A 244 4.53 -1.93 -6.99
N VAL A 245 5.15 -0.88 -7.53
CA VAL A 245 6.37 -1.00 -8.36
C VAL A 245 7.52 -1.62 -7.57
N SER A 246 7.65 -1.26 -6.28
CA SER A 246 8.68 -1.83 -5.41
C SER A 246 8.45 -3.33 -5.21
N PHE A 247 7.20 -3.76 -5.05
CA PHE A 247 6.86 -5.18 -5.01
C PHE A 247 7.20 -5.92 -6.31
N VAL A 248 6.89 -5.32 -7.46
CA VAL A 248 7.03 -5.96 -8.79
C VAL A 248 8.49 -6.02 -9.24
N LEU A 249 9.28 -4.98 -8.98
CA LEU A 249 10.63 -4.83 -9.51
C LEU A 249 11.70 -4.97 -8.43
N LEU A 250 11.58 -4.21 -7.35
CA LEU A 250 12.66 -4.11 -6.36
C LEU A 250 12.85 -5.42 -5.59
N ASN A 251 11.76 -6.05 -5.15
CA ASN A 251 11.84 -7.32 -4.42
C ASN A 251 12.52 -8.43 -5.27
N PRO A 252 12.13 -8.69 -6.53
CA PRO A 252 12.85 -9.66 -7.37
C PRO A 252 14.32 -9.33 -7.61
N ILE A 253 14.65 -8.05 -7.86
CA ILE A 253 16.05 -7.61 -8.07
C ILE A 253 16.87 -7.87 -6.80
N LEU A 254 16.31 -7.54 -5.65
CA LEU A 254 16.94 -7.70 -4.34
C LEU A 254 17.20 -9.18 -4.03
N ALA A 255 16.20 -10.03 -4.24
CA ALA A 255 16.33 -11.47 -4.03
C ALA A 255 17.28 -12.14 -5.04
N PHE A 256 17.29 -11.70 -6.30
CA PHE A 256 18.24 -12.18 -7.31
C PHE A 256 19.68 -11.81 -6.92
N SER A 257 19.87 -10.57 -6.46
CA SER A 257 21.17 -10.10 -5.99
C SER A 257 21.69 -10.91 -4.80
N MET A 258 20.82 -11.31 -3.86
CA MET A 258 21.19 -12.22 -2.76
C MET A 258 21.63 -13.58 -3.26
N LEU A 259 20.92 -14.16 -4.24
CA LEU A 259 21.28 -15.44 -4.83
C LEU A 259 22.65 -15.36 -5.54
N CYS A 260 22.90 -14.29 -6.30
CA CYS A 260 24.19 -14.05 -6.94
C CYS A 260 25.32 -13.90 -5.91
N LEU A 261 25.08 -13.21 -4.80
CA LEU A 261 26.05 -13.05 -3.72
C LEU A 261 26.38 -14.38 -3.04
N VAL A 262 25.38 -15.21 -2.76
CA VAL A 262 25.58 -16.55 -2.18
C VAL A 262 26.35 -17.45 -3.15
N PHE A 263 26.01 -17.41 -4.44
CA PHE A 263 26.74 -18.14 -5.47
C PHE A 263 28.21 -17.68 -5.56
N TRP A 264 28.44 -16.38 -5.55
CA TRP A 264 29.79 -15.82 -5.54
C TRP A 264 30.59 -16.23 -4.30
N TYR A 265 29.98 -16.14 -3.11
CA TYR A 265 30.61 -16.53 -1.84
C TYR A 265 31.04 -18.01 -1.84
N ASN A 266 30.14 -18.90 -2.25
CA ASN A 266 30.42 -20.33 -2.33
C ASN A 266 31.47 -20.65 -3.41
N LEU A 267 31.45 -19.94 -4.54
CA LEU A 267 32.48 -20.07 -5.57
C LEU A 267 33.87 -19.72 -5.03
N MET A 268 33.98 -18.64 -4.24
CA MET A 268 35.24 -18.20 -3.63
C MET A 268 35.76 -19.18 -2.57
N GLN A 269 34.88 -19.85 -1.83
CA GLN A 269 35.30 -20.92 -0.91
C GLN A 269 35.86 -22.14 -1.65
N VAL A 270 35.24 -22.54 -2.77
CA VAL A 270 35.66 -23.71 -3.56
C VAL A 270 36.99 -23.46 -4.27
N THR A 271 37.29 -22.23 -4.68
CA THR A 271 38.51 -21.90 -5.42
C THR A 271 39.76 -21.79 -4.55
N ASN A 272 39.70 -22.05 -3.23
CA ASN A 272 40.85 -21.99 -2.31
C ASN A 272 41.75 -20.78 -2.58
N VAL A 273 41.17 -19.59 -2.73
CA VAL A 273 41.97 -18.37 -2.64
C VAL A 273 42.37 -18.25 -1.17
N GLU A 274 43.52 -18.83 -0.83
CA GLU A 274 44.23 -18.62 0.43
C GLU A 274 44.49 -17.12 0.57
N PHE A 275 43.50 -16.38 1.08
CA PHE A 275 43.80 -15.10 1.72
C PHE A 275 44.67 -15.44 2.92
N SER A 276 45.96 -15.08 2.80
CA SER A 276 47.01 -15.42 3.74
C SER A 276 46.53 -15.36 5.19
N GLU A 277 46.82 -16.41 5.94
CA GLU A 277 46.50 -16.65 7.35
C GLU A 277 47.09 -15.61 8.33
N MET A 278 46.83 -14.32 8.14
CA MET A 278 47.14 -13.29 9.14
C MET A 278 45.89 -12.93 9.93
N GLY A 279 45.71 -13.59 11.08
CA GLY A 279 45.00 -13.06 12.25
C GLY A 279 43.47 -13.11 12.27
N LEU A 280 42.78 -13.26 11.13
CA LEU A 280 41.31 -13.26 11.10
C LEU A 280 40.65 -14.61 11.46
N ASN A 281 41.36 -15.74 11.37
CA ASN A 281 40.79 -17.07 11.66
C ASN A 281 40.30 -17.25 13.12
N LYS A 282 40.69 -16.39 14.05
CA LYS A 282 40.18 -16.43 15.42
C LYS A 282 38.78 -15.80 15.58
N TYR A 283 38.34 -15.01 14.60
CA TYR A 283 37.02 -14.35 14.58
C TYR A 283 36.12 -14.85 13.43
N VAL A 284 36.66 -15.60 12.46
CA VAL A 284 35.92 -16.17 11.31
C VAL A 284 35.21 -17.50 11.62
N ASN A 285 35.37 -18.05 12.83
CA ASN A 285 34.54 -19.19 13.29
C ASN A 285 33.08 -18.82 13.60
N PHE A 286 32.62 -17.61 13.25
CA PHE A 286 31.19 -17.43 13.00
C PHE A 286 30.90 -18.11 11.66
N ASP A 287 30.32 -19.30 11.75
CA ASP A 287 29.96 -20.19 10.65
C ASP A 287 28.80 -19.59 9.82
N LEU A 288 28.99 -18.36 9.34
CA LEU A 288 28.10 -17.46 8.60
C LEU A 288 27.63 -18.05 7.26
N GLY A 289 28.03 -19.28 6.93
CA GLY A 289 27.76 -19.94 5.65
C GLY A 289 27.02 -21.27 5.75
N ASN A 290 26.76 -21.82 6.95
CA ASN A 290 26.20 -23.17 7.04
C ASN A 290 24.67 -23.23 6.92
N SER A 291 23.95 -22.13 7.21
CA SER A 291 22.48 -22.11 7.10
C SER A 291 21.97 -21.50 5.78
N GLY A 292 22.76 -20.62 5.14
CA GLY A 292 22.39 -19.90 3.92
C GLY A 292 21.46 -18.69 4.17
N ILE A 293 21.11 -18.40 5.44
CA ILE A 293 20.14 -17.38 5.84
C ILE A 293 20.82 -16.02 6.05
N GLU A 294 22.07 -16.02 6.49
CA GLU A 294 22.77 -14.84 7.00
C GLU A 294 22.97 -13.78 5.91
N ILE A 295 23.43 -14.19 4.72
CA ILE A 295 23.65 -13.27 3.59
C ILE A 295 22.35 -12.56 3.18
N PRO A 296 21.23 -13.27 2.92
CA PRO A 296 19.96 -12.62 2.65
C PRO A 296 19.50 -11.66 3.74
N VAL A 297 19.56 -12.07 5.00
CA VAL A 297 19.10 -11.25 6.13
C VAL A 297 19.94 -9.96 6.26
N LEU A 298 21.26 -10.05 6.16
CA LEU A 298 22.17 -8.89 6.20
C LEU A 298 21.91 -7.91 5.05
N MET A 299 21.63 -8.42 3.85
CA MET A 299 21.33 -7.56 2.70
C MET A 299 20.00 -6.83 2.86
N ILE A 300 18.95 -7.50 3.35
CA ILE A 300 17.66 -6.85 3.66
C ILE A 300 17.87 -5.75 4.72
N ILE A 301 18.60 -6.07 5.79
CA ILE A 301 18.92 -5.14 6.88
C ILE A 301 19.66 -3.90 6.37
N SER A 302 20.66 -4.07 5.50
CA SER A 302 21.45 -2.97 4.95
C SER A 302 20.59 -2.04 4.09
N ILE A 303 19.69 -2.60 3.28
CA ILE A 303 18.82 -1.83 2.40
C ILE A 303 17.75 -1.11 3.22
N PHE A 304 17.14 -1.78 4.19
CA PHE A 304 16.20 -1.19 5.13
C PHE A 304 16.82 -0.02 5.92
N GLN A 305 18.06 -0.17 6.38
CA GLN A 305 18.80 0.90 7.06
C GLN A 305 19.06 2.10 6.14
N THR A 306 19.43 1.85 4.88
CA THR A 306 19.72 2.90 3.90
C THR A 306 18.46 3.70 3.57
N LEU A 307 17.34 3.01 3.32
CA LEU A 307 16.05 3.65 3.05
C LEU A 307 15.58 4.44 4.27
N SER A 308 15.62 3.86 5.47
CA SER A 308 15.24 4.52 6.72
C SER A 308 16.07 5.78 6.99
N THR A 309 17.39 5.70 6.80
CA THR A 309 18.29 6.85 6.95
C THR A 309 17.95 7.95 5.96
N THR A 310 17.65 7.58 4.71
CA THR A 310 17.30 8.55 3.66
C THR A 310 15.96 9.23 3.96
N SER A 311 14.92 8.49 4.36
CA SER A 311 13.64 9.07 4.81
C SER A 311 13.83 10.03 5.98
N VAL A 312 14.64 9.66 6.98
CA VAL A 312 14.96 10.51 8.13
C VAL A 312 15.65 11.80 7.71
N ILE A 313 16.55 11.78 6.73
CA ILE A 313 17.19 12.99 6.19
C ILE A 313 16.13 13.95 5.63
N TYR A 314 15.20 13.45 4.81
CA TYR A 314 14.11 14.28 4.28
C TYR A 314 13.24 14.88 5.39
N TYR A 315 12.84 14.08 6.37
CA TYR A 315 12.02 14.57 7.48
C TYR A 315 12.77 15.57 8.37
N LYS A 316 14.00 15.24 8.76
CA LYS A 316 14.79 16.03 9.72
C LYS A 316 15.23 17.37 9.14
N PHE A 317 15.60 17.43 7.86
CA PHE A 317 16.11 18.67 7.26
C PHE A 317 15.05 19.43 6.47
N GLY A 318 13.98 18.75 6.02
CA GLY A 318 12.95 19.36 5.18
C GLY A 318 11.69 19.82 5.90
N ILE A 319 11.38 19.27 7.09
CA ILE A 319 10.21 19.66 7.88
C ILE A 319 10.68 20.44 9.13
N PRO A 320 10.17 21.66 9.39
CA PRO A 320 10.56 22.43 10.59
C PRO A 320 10.03 21.76 11.87
N ALA A 321 10.70 22.01 13.00
CA ALA A 321 10.36 21.37 14.28
C ALA A 321 9.13 22.02 14.94
N SER A 322 8.94 23.32 14.75
CA SER A 322 7.79 24.11 15.20
C SER A 322 7.38 25.11 14.13
N LYS A 323 6.15 25.61 14.22
CA LYS A 323 5.58 26.64 13.32
C LYS A 323 6.39 27.95 13.37
N GLU A 324 7.01 28.27 14.50
CA GLU A 324 7.70 29.54 14.76
C GLU A 324 9.15 29.60 14.28
N SER A 325 9.81 28.46 14.01
CA SER A 325 11.28 28.41 13.89
C SER A 325 11.88 29.05 12.61
N ARG A 326 11.10 29.75 11.79
CA ARG A 326 11.58 30.45 10.57
C ARG A 326 11.03 31.87 10.37
N LEU A 327 10.11 32.34 11.22
CA LEU A 327 9.62 33.72 11.13
C LEU A 327 10.64 34.74 11.68
N THR A 328 11.77 34.30 12.24
CA THR A 328 12.75 35.16 12.92
C THR A 328 14.08 35.34 12.19
N THR A 329 14.23 34.89 10.93
CA THR A 329 15.55 34.97 10.26
C THR A 329 15.60 35.64 8.88
N ASN A 330 14.57 36.38 8.45
CA ASN A 330 14.69 37.26 7.29
C ASN A 330 13.96 38.58 7.57
N GLU A 331 14.66 39.50 8.23
CA GLU A 331 14.18 40.84 8.57
C GLU A 331 14.19 41.84 7.40
N ASP A 332 14.49 41.45 6.16
CA ASP A 332 14.82 42.44 5.12
C ASP A 332 13.97 42.47 3.84
N SER A 333 12.78 41.85 3.77
CA SER A 333 11.98 41.97 2.51
C SER A 333 10.46 41.78 2.60
N GLY A 334 9.75 42.45 3.51
CA GLY A 334 8.28 42.42 3.41
C GLY A 334 7.48 43.18 4.46
N GLU A 335 7.82 44.42 4.77
CA GLU A 335 7.22 45.18 5.87
C GLU A 335 5.78 45.70 5.64
N TYR A 336 5.10 45.33 4.54
CA TYR A 336 3.80 45.96 4.20
C TYR A 336 2.55 45.08 4.25
N TYR A 337 2.66 43.75 4.49
CA TYR A 337 1.48 42.86 4.57
C TYR A 337 1.31 42.11 5.90
N LEU A 338 2.24 42.23 6.85
CA LEU A 338 2.17 41.47 8.11
C LEU A 338 1.30 42.12 9.20
N ASN A 339 1.14 43.45 9.22
CA ASN A 339 0.69 44.12 10.44
C ASN A 339 -0.79 43.87 10.83
N ILE A 340 -1.68 43.57 9.88
CA ILE A 340 -3.12 43.37 10.17
C ILE A 340 -3.44 41.92 10.58
N ASN A 341 -2.69 40.94 10.07
CA ASN A 341 -2.87 39.53 10.45
C ASN A 341 -2.11 39.16 11.71
N GLN A 342 -1.01 39.86 12.02
CA GLN A 342 -0.22 39.63 13.22
C GLN A 342 -0.98 40.10 14.47
N GLU A 343 -1.70 41.23 14.40
CA GLU A 343 -2.53 41.72 15.51
C GLU A 343 -3.77 40.83 15.77
N ARG A 344 -4.34 40.20 14.73
CA ARG A 344 -5.40 39.19 14.88
C ARG A 344 -4.86 37.86 15.40
N ALA A 345 -3.72 37.40 14.89
CA ALA A 345 -3.09 36.18 15.35
C ALA A 345 -2.68 36.30 16.82
N GLN A 346 -2.16 37.45 17.24
CA GLN A 346 -1.74 37.72 18.61
C GLN A 346 -2.93 37.81 19.57
N LYS A 347 -4.05 38.43 19.15
CA LYS A 347 -5.31 38.42 19.93
C LYS A 347 -5.97 37.04 20.01
N VAL A 348 -5.81 36.18 19.00
CA VAL A 348 -6.27 34.78 19.05
C VAL A 348 -5.34 33.93 19.92
N PHE A 349 -4.03 34.20 19.91
CA PHE A 349 -3.03 33.51 20.74
C PHE A 349 -3.19 33.86 22.22
N GLU A 350 -3.40 35.13 22.57
CA GLU A 350 -3.68 35.54 23.96
C GLU A 350 -4.99 34.92 24.46
N LEU A 351 -6.00 34.75 23.59
CA LEU A 351 -7.25 34.08 23.92
C LEU A 351 -7.08 32.55 24.04
N GLU A 352 -6.21 31.92 23.24
CA GLU A 352 -5.88 30.49 23.34
C GLU A 352 -4.96 30.17 24.52
N GLU A 353 -4.07 31.07 24.91
CA GLU A 353 -3.18 30.92 26.07
C GLU A 353 -3.95 31.08 27.40
N ASP A 354 -4.94 31.97 27.43
CA ASP A 354 -5.90 32.06 28.55
C ASP A 354 -6.86 30.85 28.63
N ILE A 355 -7.10 30.13 27.54
CA ILE A 355 -7.88 28.87 27.54
C ILE A 355 -6.99 27.65 27.83
N ALA A 356 -5.73 27.65 27.38
CA ALA A 356 -4.76 26.58 27.60
C ALA A 356 -4.22 26.56 29.05
N SER A 357 -4.26 27.70 29.75
CA SER A 357 -3.93 27.79 31.18
C SER A 357 -5.04 27.24 32.10
N LEU A 358 -6.23 26.94 31.57
CA LEU A 358 -7.30 26.26 32.31
C LEU A 358 -7.34 24.74 32.02
N ALA A 359 -6.48 24.04 32.77
CA ALA A 359 -6.50 22.62 33.12
C ALA A 359 -5.97 21.62 32.06
N PRO A 360 -4.97 20.78 32.42
CA PRO A 360 -4.65 19.60 31.65
C PRO A 360 -5.84 18.64 31.77
N LYS A 361 -6.74 18.64 30.79
CA LYS A 361 -7.71 17.55 30.63
C LYS A 361 -6.91 16.25 30.59
N SER A 362 -7.13 15.39 31.58
CA SER A 362 -6.37 14.17 31.76
C SER A 362 -6.36 13.38 30.45
N THR A 363 -5.17 13.04 29.94
CA THR A 363 -4.96 12.31 28.67
C THR A 363 -5.79 11.02 28.59
N ILE A 364 -6.13 10.44 29.75
CA ILE A 364 -7.04 9.30 29.88
C ILE A 364 -8.45 9.61 29.37
N LYS A 365 -8.99 10.80 29.66
CA LYS A 365 -10.34 11.22 29.21
C LYS A 365 -10.40 11.42 27.70
N GLU A 366 -9.32 11.89 27.08
CA GLU A 366 -9.20 12.00 25.63
C GLU A 366 -9.15 10.61 24.98
N ILE A 367 -8.35 9.69 25.52
CA ILE A 367 -8.32 8.29 25.07
C ILE A 367 -9.71 7.66 25.23
N GLN A 368 -10.38 7.86 26.36
CA GLN A 368 -11.75 7.38 26.59
C GLN A 368 -12.74 7.94 25.56
N ASN A 369 -12.64 9.23 25.21
CA ASN A 369 -13.47 9.83 24.17
C ASN A 369 -13.19 9.22 22.78
N LYS A 370 -11.93 8.94 22.44
CA LYS A 370 -11.60 8.26 21.17
C LYS A 370 -12.10 6.82 21.15
N ILE A 371 -12.05 6.10 22.27
CA ILE A 371 -12.64 4.76 22.42
C ILE A 371 -14.18 4.84 22.30
N SER A 372 -14.82 5.89 22.83
CA SER A 372 -16.25 6.14 22.64
C SER A 372 -16.61 6.27 21.15
N ASN A 373 -15.80 7.01 20.37
CA ASN A 373 -16.03 7.13 18.92
C ASN A 373 -15.99 5.77 18.20
N PHE A 374 -15.12 4.84 18.65
CA PHE A 374 -15.11 3.47 18.13
C PHE A 374 -16.39 2.71 18.51
N SER A 375 -16.84 2.82 19.76
CA SER A 375 -18.11 2.23 20.20
C SER A 375 -19.31 2.76 19.42
N GLU A 376 -19.32 4.05 19.09
CA GLU A 376 -20.34 4.67 18.26
C GLU A 376 -20.29 4.14 16.82
N GLY A 377 -19.09 3.97 16.24
CA GLY A 377 -18.91 3.32 14.95
C GLY A 377 -19.45 1.89 14.94
N PHE A 378 -19.19 1.11 16.00
CA PHE A 378 -19.73 -0.24 16.17
C PHE A 378 -21.27 -0.26 16.22
N VAL A 379 -21.89 0.66 16.97
CA VAL A 379 -23.35 0.78 17.03
C VAL A 379 -23.92 1.08 15.65
N PHE A 380 -23.32 2.01 14.91
CA PHE A 380 -23.74 2.35 13.56
C PHE A 380 -23.64 1.15 12.59
N VAL A 381 -22.52 0.43 12.63
CA VAL A 381 -22.34 -0.79 11.83
C VAL A 381 -23.36 -1.87 12.18
N ASN A 382 -23.72 -2.01 13.46
CA ASN A 382 -24.72 -3.01 13.86
C ASN A 382 -26.15 -2.64 13.46
N GLN A 383 -26.45 -1.36 13.30
CA GLN A 383 -27.76 -0.88 12.88
C GLN A 383 -28.00 -1.15 11.39
N ASP A 384 -26.95 -1.06 10.56
CA ASP A 384 -27.05 -1.33 9.12
C ASP A 384 -26.36 -2.66 8.74
N ILE A 385 -27.20 -3.69 8.51
CA ILE A 385 -26.73 -5.02 8.08
C ILE A 385 -25.93 -4.96 6.77
N ASN A 386 -26.21 -4.01 5.88
CA ASN A 386 -25.51 -3.89 4.62
C ASN A 386 -24.09 -3.38 4.85
N ILE A 387 -23.92 -2.33 5.66
CA ILE A 387 -22.61 -1.79 6.03
C ILE A 387 -21.81 -2.83 6.83
N ARG A 388 -22.47 -3.58 7.71
CA ARG A 388 -21.83 -4.65 8.47
C ARG A 388 -21.21 -5.71 7.59
N ASN A 389 -21.99 -6.38 6.73
CA ASN A 389 -21.38 -7.48 5.95
C ASN A 389 -20.38 -6.95 4.93
N ARG A 390 -20.51 -5.70 4.50
CA ARG A 390 -19.53 -5.01 3.67
C ARG A 390 -18.15 -4.89 4.35
N ILE A 391 -18.12 -4.40 5.60
CA ILE A 391 -16.89 -4.32 6.39
C ILE A 391 -16.33 -5.71 6.66
N PHE A 392 -17.16 -6.71 6.97
CA PHE A 392 -16.68 -8.07 7.15
C PHE A 392 -16.09 -8.67 5.86
N CYS A 393 -16.77 -8.51 4.71
CA CYS A 393 -16.23 -8.95 3.43
C CYS A 393 -14.87 -8.31 3.15
N LEU A 394 -14.73 -6.98 3.38
CA LEU A 394 -13.43 -6.31 3.25
C LEU A 394 -12.38 -6.92 4.18
N ALA A 395 -12.73 -7.12 5.46
CA ALA A 395 -11.83 -7.65 6.46
C ALA A 395 -11.34 -9.07 6.13
N PHE A 396 -12.24 -9.96 5.73
CA PHE A 396 -11.86 -11.31 5.29
C PHE A 396 -11.01 -11.27 4.02
N GLU A 397 -11.37 -10.43 3.05
CA GLU A 397 -10.67 -10.36 1.77
C GLU A 397 -9.24 -9.83 1.90
N THR A 398 -9.04 -8.81 2.75
CA THR A 398 -7.71 -8.32 3.11
C THR A 398 -6.93 -9.40 3.85
N ALA A 399 -7.55 -10.06 4.83
CA ALA A 399 -6.89 -11.08 5.63
C ALA A 399 -6.44 -12.32 4.83
N PHE A 400 -7.27 -12.78 3.89
CA PHE A 400 -6.90 -13.88 3.00
C PHE A 400 -5.84 -13.46 1.96
N GLU A 401 -5.76 -12.19 1.56
CA GLU A 401 -4.63 -11.68 0.77
C GLU A 401 -3.33 -11.74 1.56
N ASP A 402 -3.34 -11.17 2.76
CA ASP A 402 -2.15 -11.06 3.58
C ASP A 402 -1.69 -12.43 4.07
N ALA A 403 -2.60 -13.37 4.30
CA ALA A 403 -2.25 -14.77 4.54
C ALA A 403 -1.60 -15.45 3.32
N MET A 404 -2.08 -15.16 2.11
CA MET A 404 -1.45 -15.66 0.89
C MET A 404 -0.02 -15.13 0.73
N ILE A 405 0.15 -13.81 0.91
CA ILE A 405 1.43 -13.10 0.75
C ILE A 405 2.43 -13.47 1.85
N SER A 406 1.97 -13.52 3.11
CA SER A 406 2.85 -13.62 4.27
C SER A 406 3.07 -15.05 4.77
N ILE A 407 2.21 -16.01 4.39
CA ILE A 407 2.23 -17.36 4.98
C ILE A 407 2.22 -18.42 3.89
N ILE A 408 1.15 -18.50 3.09
CA ILE A 408 0.93 -19.63 2.18
C ILE A 408 2.02 -19.69 1.11
N VAL A 409 2.26 -18.58 0.39
CA VAL A 409 3.29 -18.52 -0.66
C VAL A 409 4.70 -18.71 -0.07
N PRO A 410 5.11 -17.96 0.98
CA PRO A 410 6.40 -18.18 1.64
C PRO A 410 6.64 -19.62 2.07
N LEU A 411 5.75 -20.22 2.87
CA LEU A 411 5.96 -21.56 3.41
C LEU A 411 5.98 -22.63 2.32
N THR A 412 5.09 -22.51 1.32
CA THR A 412 5.06 -23.43 0.18
C THR A 412 6.37 -23.39 -0.60
N ILE A 413 6.87 -22.19 -0.92
CA ILE A 413 8.10 -22.01 -1.66
C ILE A 413 9.32 -22.47 -0.86
N ILE A 414 9.33 -22.25 0.46
CA ILE A 414 10.39 -22.75 1.34
C ILE A 414 10.45 -24.28 1.31
N HIS A 415 9.30 -24.94 1.46
CA HIS A 415 9.21 -26.40 1.44
C HIS A 415 9.71 -26.96 0.11
N ILE A 416 9.27 -26.37 -1.00
CA ILE A 416 9.66 -26.76 -2.36
C ILE A 416 11.14 -26.52 -2.60
N SER A 417 11.68 -25.39 -2.17
CA SER A 417 13.10 -25.08 -2.35
C SER A 417 13.97 -26.10 -1.63
N LYS A 418 13.60 -26.49 -0.41
CA LYS A 418 14.32 -27.54 0.33
C LYS A 418 14.28 -28.88 -0.41
N GLU A 419 13.11 -29.33 -0.84
CA GLU A 419 12.94 -30.58 -1.59
C GLU A 419 13.70 -30.57 -2.93
N LEU A 420 13.68 -29.44 -3.63
CA LEU A 420 14.36 -29.24 -4.92
C LEU A 420 15.88 -29.37 -4.78
N LEU A 421 16.45 -28.76 -3.75
CA LEU A 421 17.89 -28.81 -3.50
C LEU A 421 18.36 -30.18 -3.01
N GLU A 422 17.53 -30.91 -2.26
CA GLU A 422 17.81 -32.31 -1.91
C GLU A 422 17.89 -33.20 -3.15
N LYS A 423 16.97 -33.03 -4.12
CA LYS A 423 16.97 -33.80 -5.39
C LYS A 423 18.12 -33.42 -6.33
N LEU A 424 18.52 -32.15 -6.35
CA LEU A 424 19.59 -31.63 -7.22
C LEU A 424 21.00 -31.84 -6.66
N SER A 425 21.15 -32.40 -5.47
CA SER A 425 22.44 -32.66 -4.80
C SER A 425 23.27 -33.74 -5.54
N PHE A 426 23.78 -33.40 -6.73
CA PHE A 426 24.75 -34.15 -7.51
C PHE A 426 26.14 -33.53 -7.35
N GLY A 427 26.78 -33.61 -6.18
CA GLY A 427 28.17 -33.17 -6.02
C GLY A 427 28.65 -32.82 -4.61
N LYS A 428 29.95 -32.49 -4.49
CA LYS A 428 30.66 -32.14 -3.23
C LYS A 428 30.28 -30.77 -2.63
N GLN A 429 29.45 -29.96 -3.28
CA GLN A 429 29.02 -28.66 -2.74
C GLN A 429 27.95 -28.87 -1.65
N ASN A 430 27.86 -27.97 -0.67
CA ASN A 430 26.84 -28.02 0.38
C ASN A 430 25.53 -27.37 -0.13
N PRO A 431 24.55 -28.14 -0.67
CA PRO A 431 23.33 -27.59 -1.26
C PRO A 431 22.52 -26.79 -0.23
N LYS A 432 22.70 -27.05 1.06
CA LYS A 432 22.03 -26.36 2.16
C LYS A 432 22.32 -24.87 2.26
N SER A 433 23.34 -24.35 1.57
CA SER A 433 23.61 -22.90 1.56
C SER A 433 22.70 -22.10 0.61
N TYR A 434 22.01 -22.75 -0.34
CA TYR A 434 21.28 -22.06 -1.41
C TYR A 434 19.76 -22.03 -1.25
N TRP A 435 19.17 -22.82 -0.34
CA TRP A 435 17.70 -22.91 -0.24
C TRP A 435 17.07 -21.58 0.17
N ALA A 436 17.64 -20.86 1.13
CA ALA A 436 17.11 -19.58 1.62
C ALA A 436 17.11 -18.47 0.55
N PRO A 437 18.23 -18.16 -0.14
CA PRO A 437 18.21 -17.17 -1.22
C PRO A 437 17.37 -17.61 -2.41
N LEU A 438 17.32 -18.92 -2.72
CA LEU A 438 16.43 -19.44 -3.76
C LEU A 438 14.96 -19.22 -3.38
N SER A 439 14.57 -19.57 -2.15
CA SER A 439 13.22 -19.35 -1.64
C SER A 439 12.83 -17.88 -1.71
N LEU A 440 13.70 -16.95 -1.30
CA LEU A 440 13.45 -15.51 -1.40
C LEU A 440 13.24 -15.06 -2.84
N LEU A 441 14.05 -15.56 -3.78
CA LEU A 441 13.89 -15.22 -5.20
C LEU A 441 12.56 -15.72 -5.74
N LEU A 442 12.22 -16.97 -5.47
CA LEU A 442 10.96 -17.55 -5.93
C LEU A 442 9.76 -16.83 -5.30
N VAL A 443 9.80 -16.52 -4.00
CA VAL A 443 8.76 -15.71 -3.33
C VAL A 443 8.65 -14.35 -3.98
N ALA A 444 9.76 -13.63 -4.15
CA ALA A 444 9.75 -12.29 -4.73
C ALA A 444 9.18 -12.28 -6.15
N ILE A 445 9.55 -13.25 -6.99
CA ILE A 445 9.01 -13.40 -8.35
C ILE A 445 7.50 -13.66 -8.30
N THR A 446 7.06 -14.62 -7.48
CA THR A 446 5.64 -14.97 -7.36
C THR A 446 4.81 -13.78 -6.88
N LEU A 447 5.25 -13.10 -5.81
CA LEU A 447 4.59 -11.91 -5.28
C LEU A 447 4.59 -10.75 -6.28
N GLY A 448 5.71 -10.54 -6.99
CA GLY A 448 5.84 -9.52 -8.02
C GLY A 448 4.87 -9.73 -9.19
N PHE A 449 4.70 -10.97 -9.66
CA PHE A 449 3.70 -11.28 -10.68
C PHE A 449 2.27 -11.03 -10.21
N GLY A 450 1.98 -11.32 -8.94
CA GLY A 450 0.72 -10.91 -8.33
C GLY A 450 0.53 -9.42 -8.39
N LYS A 451 1.37 -8.66 -7.70
CA LYS A 451 1.22 -7.20 -7.61
C LYS A 451 1.27 -6.51 -8.98
N LEU A 452 1.91 -7.08 -10.00
CA LEU A 452 1.87 -6.55 -11.36
C LEU A 452 0.44 -6.52 -11.91
N SER A 453 -0.33 -7.56 -11.63
CA SER A 453 -1.73 -7.64 -12.05
C SER A 453 -2.58 -6.58 -11.35
N SER A 454 -2.39 -6.41 -10.04
CA SER A 454 -2.99 -5.33 -9.25
C SER A 454 -2.65 -3.94 -9.82
N LEU A 455 -1.35 -3.70 -10.10
CA LEU A 455 -0.84 -2.47 -10.68
C LEU A 455 -1.49 -2.15 -12.03
N ILE A 456 -1.64 -3.14 -12.92
CA ILE A 456 -2.29 -2.96 -14.23
C ILE A 456 -3.74 -2.49 -14.06
N VAL A 457 -4.45 -3.06 -13.09
CA VAL A 457 -5.85 -2.75 -12.82
C VAL A 457 -5.99 -1.36 -12.22
N THR A 458 -5.20 -1.05 -11.19
CA THR A 458 -5.12 0.29 -10.59
C THR A 458 -4.83 1.35 -11.62
N TRP A 459 -3.86 1.09 -12.50
CA TRP A 459 -3.51 2.00 -13.58
C TRP A 459 -4.65 2.18 -14.58
N LYS A 460 -5.35 1.10 -14.95
CA LYS A 460 -6.51 1.18 -15.85
C LYS A 460 -7.63 2.03 -15.24
N TYR A 461 -7.98 1.78 -13.98
CA TYR A 461 -8.98 2.58 -13.26
C TYR A 461 -8.55 4.04 -13.14
N GLN A 462 -7.28 4.31 -12.86
CA GLN A 462 -6.75 5.66 -12.76
C GLN A 462 -6.85 6.40 -14.09
N LYS A 463 -6.49 5.75 -15.19
CA LYS A 463 -6.60 6.34 -16.53
C LYS A 463 -8.04 6.74 -16.84
N GLU A 464 -9.00 5.84 -16.59
CA GLU A 464 -10.42 6.11 -16.79
C GLU A 464 -10.91 7.26 -15.89
N TYR A 465 -10.47 7.31 -14.63
CA TYR A 465 -10.79 8.40 -13.71
C TYR A 465 -10.29 9.76 -14.21
N ILE A 466 -9.02 9.85 -14.63
CA ILE A 466 -8.43 11.11 -15.11
C ILE A 466 -9.13 11.58 -16.39
N GLN A 467 -9.36 10.68 -17.35
CA GLN A 467 -10.04 11.01 -18.61
C GLN A 467 -11.46 11.55 -18.37
N ASN A 468 -12.19 10.96 -17.42
CA ASN A 468 -13.54 11.39 -17.08
C ASN A 468 -13.56 12.74 -16.33
N LYS A 469 -12.58 13.00 -15.47
CA LYS A 469 -12.47 14.29 -14.76
C LYS A 469 -12.09 15.43 -15.71
N GLU A 470 -11.24 15.16 -16.69
CA GLU A 470 -10.95 16.11 -17.77
C GLU A 470 -12.20 16.40 -18.61
N PHE A 471 -13.03 15.38 -18.87
CA PHE A 471 -14.31 15.55 -19.54
C PHE A 471 -15.28 16.43 -18.74
N GLU A 472 -15.39 16.22 -17.42
CA GLU A 472 -16.24 17.05 -16.54
C GLU A 472 -15.77 18.50 -16.47
N PHE A 473 -14.45 18.73 -16.35
CA PHE A 473 -13.89 20.08 -16.36
C PHE A 473 -14.16 20.80 -17.68
N ASN A 474 -13.97 20.10 -18.81
CA ASN A 474 -14.23 20.65 -20.14
C ASN A 474 -15.73 20.90 -20.37
N ALA A 475 -16.61 20.02 -19.87
CA ALA A 475 -18.05 20.19 -19.93
C ALA A 475 -18.49 21.43 -19.12
N ASN A 476 -18.02 21.59 -17.88
CA ASN A 476 -18.33 22.77 -17.06
C ASN A 476 -17.78 24.06 -17.68
N LYS A 477 -16.57 24.03 -18.24
CA LYS A 477 -15.99 25.19 -18.93
C LYS A 477 -16.77 25.57 -20.20
N SER A 478 -17.27 24.58 -20.94
CA SER A 478 -18.15 24.82 -22.10
C SER A 478 -19.52 25.40 -21.67
N PHE A 479 -20.01 25.00 -20.50
CA PHE A 479 -21.24 25.52 -19.92
C PHE A 479 -21.09 26.97 -19.45
N GLU A 480 -20.00 27.31 -18.76
CA GLU A 480 -19.67 28.69 -18.38
C GLU A 480 -19.42 29.59 -19.60
N CYS A 481 -18.74 29.10 -20.64
CA CYS A 481 -18.52 29.84 -21.87
C CYS A 481 -19.84 30.18 -22.59
N ASN A 482 -20.79 29.25 -22.62
CA ASN A 482 -22.10 29.47 -23.24
C ASN A 482 -22.97 30.46 -22.45
N PHE A 483 -22.85 30.51 -21.13
CA PHE A 483 -23.54 31.54 -20.32
C PHE A 483 -22.89 32.92 -20.40
N SER A 484 -21.58 33.01 -20.63
CA SER A 484 -20.87 34.29 -20.76
C SER A 484 -21.11 35.01 -22.10
N THR A 485 -21.67 34.32 -23.10
CA THR A 485 -21.89 34.86 -24.45
C THR A 485 -23.33 35.30 -24.72
N GLU A 486 -24.29 34.95 -23.86
CA GLU A 486 -25.64 35.51 -23.90
C GLU A 486 -25.75 36.73 -22.97
N ASN A 487 -25.60 37.93 -23.56
CA ASN A 487 -25.93 39.21 -22.94
C ASN A 487 -27.44 39.36 -22.72
N HIS A 488 -28.03 38.53 -21.85
CA HIS A 488 -29.34 38.82 -21.26
C HIS A 488 -29.14 39.25 -19.81
N THR A 489 -29.47 40.52 -19.56
CA THR A 489 -29.70 41.08 -18.23
C THR A 489 -30.80 40.29 -17.53
N ILE A 490 -30.41 39.24 -16.82
CA ILE A 490 -31.28 38.50 -15.91
C ILE A 490 -31.11 39.10 -14.52
N SER A 491 -32.23 39.54 -13.97
CA SER A 491 -32.41 40.06 -12.63
C SER A 491 -31.77 39.15 -11.58
N SER A 492 -31.10 39.80 -10.63
CA SER A 492 -30.49 39.25 -9.44
C SER A 492 -31.52 38.59 -8.50
N GLU A 493 -31.94 37.36 -8.78
CA GLU A 493 -32.65 36.53 -7.81
C GLU A 493 -32.68 35.06 -8.25
N SER A 494 -31.50 34.45 -8.26
CA SER A 494 -31.26 33.01 -8.05
C SER A 494 -29.85 32.71 -8.56
N THR A 495 -28.86 32.79 -7.68
CA THR A 495 -27.65 31.99 -7.86
C THR A 495 -28.12 30.53 -7.96
N PRO A 496 -27.96 29.83 -9.09
CA PRO A 496 -28.17 28.40 -9.10
C PRO A 496 -27.21 27.84 -8.05
N SER A 497 -27.76 27.15 -7.05
CA SER A 497 -26.96 26.41 -6.07
C SER A 497 -25.91 25.66 -6.86
N SER A 498 -24.63 25.94 -6.58
CA SER A 498 -23.48 25.24 -7.16
C SER A 498 -23.87 23.81 -7.46
N THR A 499 -23.87 23.42 -8.73
CA THR A 499 -24.11 22.04 -9.13
C THR A 499 -22.93 21.21 -8.61
N ASN A 500 -22.97 20.91 -7.32
CA ASN A 500 -22.40 19.72 -6.74
C ASN A 500 -23.17 18.59 -7.41
N ILE A 501 -22.79 18.26 -8.66
CA ILE A 501 -22.97 16.93 -9.17
C ILE A 501 -22.20 16.09 -8.17
N SER A 502 -22.95 15.54 -7.19
CA SER A 502 -22.34 14.86 -6.07
C SER A 502 -21.48 13.75 -6.66
N TYR A 503 -20.26 13.64 -6.14
CA TYR A 503 -19.33 12.57 -6.46
C TYR A 503 -20.05 11.20 -6.46
N SER A 504 -21.08 11.05 -5.61
CA SER A 504 -21.98 9.89 -5.55
C SER A 504 -22.78 9.62 -6.83
N LYS A 505 -23.26 10.61 -7.61
CA LYS A 505 -23.92 10.38 -8.91
C LYS A 505 -22.95 9.84 -9.96
N PHE A 506 -21.72 10.34 -9.99
CA PHE A 506 -20.67 9.86 -10.90
C PHE A 506 -20.27 8.41 -10.60
N ILE A 507 -20.13 8.06 -9.33
CA ILE A 507 -19.81 6.69 -8.90
C ILE A 507 -20.94 5.71 -9.23
N VAL A 508 -22.20 6.11 -9.03
CA VAL A 508 -23.37 5.26 -9.37
C VAL A 508 -23.43 4.98 -10.87
N GLN A 509 -22.99 5.91 -11.71
CA GLN A 509 -22.91 5.72 -13.16
C GLN A 509 -21.69 4.88 -13.58
N PHE A 510 -20.56 5.03 -12.89
CA PHE A 510 -19.30 4.32 -13.17
C PHE A 510 -19.33 2.86 -12.67
N LEU A 511 -19.94 2.60 -11.52
CA LEU A 511 -20.26 1.26 -11.01
C LEU A 511 -21.53 0.72 -11.66
N ASN A 512 -21.54 0.67 -13.00
CA ASN A 512 -22.57 -0.08 -13.70
C ASN A 512 -22.59 -1.51 -13.11
N GLU A 513 -23.79 -2.06 -12.86
CA GLU A 513 -24.00 -3.37 -12.24
C GLU A 513 -23.14 -4.46 -12.91
N ASN A 514 -22.96 -4.37 -14.23
CA ASN A 514 -22.11 -5.27 -15.00
C ASN A 514 -20.63 -5.20 -14.62
N THR A 515 -20.07 -4.01 -14.40
CA THR A 515 -18.66 -3.82 -14.02
C THR A 515 -18.40 -4.39 -12.63
N LEU A 516 -19.32 -4.15 -11.69
CA LEU A 516 -19.24 -4.68 -10.33
C LEU A 516 -19.37 -6.22 -10.33
N ASN A 517 -20.27 -6.77 -11.13
CA ASN A 517 -20.42 -8.22 -11.31
C ASN A 517 -19.17 -8.86 -11.88
N HIS A 518 -18.54 -8.22 -12.87
CA HIS A 518 -17.27 -8.69 -13.42
C HIS A 518 -16.15 -8.66 -12.37
N LEU A 519 -16.10 -7.63 -11.52
CA LEU A 519 -15.14 -7.52 -10.43
C LEU A 519 -15.32 -8.65 -9.41
N PHE A 520 -16.54 -8.86 -8.90
CA PHE A 520 -16.81 -9.94 -7.94
C PHE A 520 -16.59 -11.33 -8.53
N LEU A 521 -16.95 -11.55 -9.79
CA LEU A 521 -16.65 -12.81 -10.48
C LEU A 521 -15.14 -13.04 -10.58
N GLN A 522 -14.35 -11.99 -10.85
CA GLN A 522 -12.90 -12.08 -10.85
C GLN A 522 -12.35 -12.43 -9.47
N ILE A 523 -12.90 -11.86 -8.37
CA ILE A 523 -12.55 -12.23 -6.99
C ILE A 523 -12.85 -13.69 -6.72
N SER A 524 -14.07 -14.15 -7.02
CA SER A 524 -14.44 -15.53 -6.74
C SER A 524 -13.62 -16.53 -7.57
N ILE A 525 -13.28 -16.20 -8.82
CA ILE A 525 -12.38 -17.02 -9.64
C ILE A 525 -10.97 -17.03 -9.05
N ALA A 526 -10.50 -15.89 -8.54
CA ALA A 526 -9.24 -15.77 -7.84
C ALA A 526 -9.19 -16.68 -6.60
N ASP A 527 -10.20 -16.66 -5.73
CA ASP A 527 -10.25 -17.54 -4.56
C ASP A 527 -10.33 -19.03 -4.94
N LEU A 528 -11.15 -19.38 -5.94
CA LEU A 528 -11.27 -20.76 -6.43
C LEU A 528 -9.95 -21.29 -6.98
N SER A 529 -9.09 -20.40 -7.48
CA SER A 529 -7.80 -20.81 -8.00
C SER A 529 -6.87 -21.39 -6.92
N VAL A 530 -7.16 -21.20 -5.61
CA VAL A 530 -6.37 -21.75 -4.50
C VAL A 530 -6.41 -23.29 -4.48
N ILE A 531 -7.44 -23.91 -5.08
CA ILE A 531 -7.52 -25.37 -5.28
C ILE A 531 -6.37 -25.88 -6.17
N ILE A 532 -5.88 -25.02 -7.07
CA ILE A 532 -4.78 -25.37 -7.98
C ILE A 532 -3.47 -25.50 -7.20
N LEU A 533 -3.30 -24.84 -6.05
CA LEU A 533 -2.05 -24.87 -5.29
C LEU A 533 -1.63 -26.29 -4.84
N PRO A 534 -2.42 -27.05 -4.06
CA PRO A 534 -2.03 -28.43 -3.70
C PRO A 534 -1.91 -29.34 -4.94
N THR A 535 -2.79 -29.15 -5.93
CA THR A 535 -2.73 -29.87 -7.21
C THR A 535 -1.43 -29.61 -7.96
N SER A 536 -0.93 -28.37 -7.91
CA SER A 536 0.31 -27.99 -8.58
C SER A 536 1.53 -28.61 -7.90
N ILE A 537 1.54 -28.77 -6.57
CA ILE A 537 2.60 -29.50 -5.86
C ILE A 537 2.58 -30.97 -6.25
N PHE A 538 1.39 -31.57 -6.32
CA PHE A 538 1.25 -32.95 -6.80
C PHE A 538 1.77 -33.11 -8.24
N ILE A 539 1.42 -32.20 -9.15
CA ILE A 539 1.92 -32.18 -10.54
C ILE A 539 3.44 -31.98 -10.56
N MET A 540 4.00 -31.13 -9.68
CA MET A 540 5.45 -30.90 -9.57
C MET A 540 6.22 -32.18 -9.21
N LYS A 541 5.62 -33.12 -8.46
CA LYS A 541 6.24 -34.42 -8.22
C LYS A 541 6.46 -35.22 -9.50
N PHE A 542 5.67 -34.97 -10.55
CA PHE A 542 5.74 -35.68 -11.84
C PHE A 542 6.39 -34.88 -12.96
N TYR A 543 6.34 -33.54 -12.92
CA TYR A 543 6.80 -32.65 -13.99
C TYR A 543 7.93 -31.71 -13.53
N SER A 544 8.54 -30.97 -14.47
CA SER A 544 9.60 -30.00 -14.17
C SER A 544 9.14 -28.89 -13.21
N GLN A 545 9.99 -28.54 -12.26
CA GLN A 545 9.79 -27.50 -11.23
C GLN A 545 9.52 -26.10 -11.83
N ILE A 546 9.94 -25.86 -13.07
CA ILE A 546 9.66 -24.62 -13.81
C ILE A 546 8.15 -24.46 -14.08
N PHE A 547 7.44 -25.58 -14.31
CA PHE A 547 6.01 -25.58 -14.57
C PHE A 547 5.20 -25.16 -13.34
N PHE A 548 5.64 -25.58 -12.15
CA PHE A 548 5.05 -25.16 -10.87
C PHE A 548 5.14 -23.65 -10.68
N MET A 549 6.34 -23.07 -10.84
CA MET A 549 6.54 -21.62 -10.69
C MET A 549 5.69 -20.79 -11.64
N GLN A 550 5.48 -21.27 -12.88
CA GLN A 550 4.59 -20.61 -13.83
C GLN A 550 3.13 -20.69 -13.37
N ILE A 551 2.67 -21.86 -12.90
CA ILE A 551 1.31 -22.03 -12.39
C ILE A 551 1.07 -21.15 -11.16
N THR A 552 1.96 -21.15 -10.17
CA THR A 552 1.83 -20.36 -8.95
C THR A 552 1.88 -18.86 -9.23
N SER A 553 2.71 -18.42 -10.19
CA SER A 553 2.79 -17.00 -10.59
C SER A 553 1.57 -16.54 -11.38
N ILE A 554 1.04 -17.37 -12.29
CA ILE A 554 -0.21 -17.09 -13.00
C ILE A 554 -1.39 -17.06 -12.02
N PHE A 555 -1.41 -18.02 -11.07
CA PHE A 555 -2.38 -18.10 -9.98
C PHE A 555 -2.43 -16.81 -9.15
N PHE A 556 -1.28 -16.38 -8.62
CA PHE A 556 -1.21 -15.18 -7.78
C PHE A 556 -1.47 -13.88 -8.57
N GLY A 557 -1.10 -13.86 -9.86
CA GLY A 557 -1.50 -12.83 -10.81
C GLY A 557 -3.02 -12.65 -10.91
N CYS A 558 -3.79 -13.75 -10.95
CA CYS A 558 -5.25 -13.68 -10.97
C CYS A 558 -5.82 -13.18 -9.63
N TYR A 559 -5.16 -13.48 -8.51
CA TYR A 559 -5.65 -13.21 -7.16
C TYR A 559 -5.67 -11.72 -6.73
N SER A 560 -4.71 -10.94 -7.19
CA SER A 560 -4.46 -9.56 -6.68
C SER A 560 -5.28 -8.43 -7.33
N VAL A 561 -5.98 -8.74 -8.42
CA VAL A 561 -6.66 -7.77 -9.32
C VAL A 561 -7.83 -7.01 -8.69
N PRO A 562 -8.74 -7.64 -7.92
CA PRO A 562 -10.02 -6.96 -7.69
C PRO A 562 -10.10 -6.09 -6.41
N LYS A 563 -9.09 -6.13 -5.54
CA LYS A 563 -9.19 -5.66 -4.14
C LYS A 563 -9.14 -4.15 -3.98
N ILE A 564 -8.40 -3.46 -4.85
CA ILE A 564 -8.32 -1.99 -4.88
C ILE A 564 -9.67 -1.38 -5.25
N GLY A 565 -10.42 -2.04 -6.15
CA GLY A 565 -11.79 -1.64 -6.48
C GLY A 565 -12.72 -1.67 -5.27
N LEU A 566 -12.67 -2.72 -4.45
CA LEU A 566 -13.55 -2.89 -3.30
C LEU A 566 -13.30 -1.83 -2.20
N SER A 567 -12.03 -1.55 -1.88
CA SER A 567 -11.67 -0.54 -0.87
C SER A 567 -12.10 0.87 -1.28
N ILE A 568 -11.92 1.21 -2.57
CA ILE A 568 -12.36 2.48 -3.16
C ILE A 568 -13.89 2.57 -3.11
N ILE A 569 -14.61 1.51 -3.51
CA ILE A 569 -16.08 1.49 -3.44
C ILE A 569 -16.58 1.75 -2.01
N TYR A 570 -15.87 1.25 -0.98
CA TYR A 570 -16.25 1.50 0.41
C TYR A 570 -15.99 2.92 0.90
N GLN A 571 -14.84 3.51 0.53
CA GLN A 571 -14.51 4.88 0.91
C GLN A 571 -15.49 5.89 0.30
N LEU A 572 -16.08 5.54 -0.83
CA LEU A 572 -16.87 6.42 -1.67
C LEU A 572 -18.38 6.39 -1.41
N HIS A 573 -18.88 5.53 -0.52
CA HIS A 573 -20.32 5.32 -0.30
C HIS A 573 -20.89 6.05 0.92
N ILE A 574 -20.10 6.91 1.57
CA ILE A 574 -20.51 7.62 2.79
C ILE A 574 -20.42 9.11 2.52
N ASP A 575 -21.56 9.73 2.26
CA ASP A 575 -21.66 11.16 1.92
C ASP A 575 -21.48 12.09 3.15
N ASP A 576 -21.54 11.56 4.38
CA ASP A 576 -21.36 12.33 5.63
C ASP A 576 -19.94 12.17 6.19
N GLU A 577 -19.11 13.21 6.08
CA GLU A 577 -17.71 13.27 6.55
C GLU A 577 -17.56 12.87 8.04
N ARG A 578 -18.53 13.22 8.90
CA ARG A 578 -18.47 12.88 10.34
C ARG A 578 -18.74 11.41 10.59
N GLN A 579 -19.67 10.81 9.85
CA GLN A 579 -19.94 9.38 9.94
C GLN A 579 -18.82 8.57 9.31
N GLN A 580 -18.23 9.08 8.21
CA GLN A 580 -17.10 8.46 7.52
C GLN A 580 -15.89 8.29 8.45
N GLY A 581 -15.56 9.31 9.25
CA GLY A 581 -14.46 9.22 10.20
C GLY A 581 -14.65 8.15 11.29
N LYS A 582 -15.88 8.00 11.81
CA LYS A 582 -16.21 6.96 12.81
C LYS A 582 -16.24 5.56 12.20
N LEU A 583 -16.82 5.43 11.00
CA LEU A 583 -16.88 4.16 10.29
C LEU A 583 -15.50 3.69 9.85
N SER A 584 -14.68 4.58 9.32
CA SER A 584 -13.31 4.29 8.90
C SER A 584 -12.47 3.78 10.08
N ALA A 585 -12.56 4.43 11.24
CA ALA A 585 -11.87 4.00 12.45
C ALA A 585 -12.31 2.60 12.92
N PHE A 586 -13.61 2.33 12.92
CA PHE A 586 -14.13 1.00 13.28
C PHE A 586 -13.71 -0.07 12.26
N SER A 587 -13.86 0.21 10.97
CA SER A 587 -13.49 -0.69 9.87
C SER A 587 -12.01 -1.06 9.94
N GLY A 588 -11.12 -0.08 10.12
CA GLY A 588 -9.68 -0.31 10.25
C GLY A 588 -9.34 -1.28 11.38
N ILE A 589 -9.95 -1.11 12.55
CA ILE A 589 -9.74 -2.02 13.70
C ILE A 589 -10.24 -3.44 13.40
N ILE A 590 -11.44 -3.60 12.83
CA ILE A 590 -11.98 -4.93 12.51
C ILE A 590 -11.11 -5.62 11.45
N VAL A 591 -10.73 -4.90 10.40
CA VAL A 591 -9.83 -5.43 9.36
C VAL A 591 -8.53 -5.92 9.98
N THR A 592 -7.87 -5.12 10.83
CA THR A 592 -6.62 -5.53 11.49
C THR A 592 -6.79 -6.72 12.45
N ILE A 593 -7.89 -6.81 13.20
CA ILE A 593 -8.17 -7.95 14.08
C ILE A 593 -8.37 -9.24 13.27
N VAL A 594 -9.22 -9.18 12.25
CA VAL A 594 -9.53 -10.32 11.38
C VAL A 594 -8.27 -10.78 10.65
N ASP A 595 -7.46 -9.84 10.15
CA ASP A 595 -6.16 -10.09 9.55
C ASP A 595 -5.25 -10.88 10.50
N GLY A 596 -5.00 -10.37 11.72
CA GLY A 596 -4.15 -11.06 12.70
C GLY A 596 -4.62 -12.48 13.05
N LEU A 597 -5.93 -12.67 13.20
CA LEU A 597 -6.52 -13.97 13.55
C LEU A 597 -6.43 -14.99 12.41
N ILE A 598 -6.75 -14.58 11.18
CA ILE A 598 -6.73 -15.49 10.01
C ILE A 598 -5.30 -15.90 9.69
N LEU A 599 -4.34 -14.98 9.77
CA LEU A 599 -2.93 -15.32 9.55
C LEU A 599 -2.42 -16.33 10.59
N ALA A 600 -2.69 -16.11 11.88
CA ALA A 600 -2.33 -17.09 12.90
C ALA A 600 -3.04 -18.44 12.70
N PHE A 601 -4.32 -18.43 12.32
CA PHE A 601 -5.09 -19.65 12.10
C PHE A 601 -4.58 -20.47 10.92
N ILE A 602 -4.27 -19.84 9.78
CA ILE A 602 -3.71 -20.52 8.60
C ILE A 602 -2.32 -21.10 8.91
N SER A 603 -1.48 -20.35 9.62
CA SER A 603 -0.18 -20.82 10.08
C SER A 603 -0.30 -22.02 11.04
N LEU A 604 -1.30 -22.00 11.93
CA LEU A 604 -1.61 -23.12 12.82
C LEU A 604 -2.05 -24.37 12.05
N ILE A 605 -2.90 -24.23 11.02
CA ILE A 605 -3.31 -25.37 10.18
C ILE A 605 -2.09 -26.02 9.53
N LEU A 606 -1.20 -25.23 8.92
CA LEU A 606 0.01 -25.75 8.29
C LEU A 606 0.89 -26.46 9.31
N TYR A 607 1.18 -25.82 10.45
CA TYR A 607 1.99 -26.43 11.50
C TYR A 607 1.40 -27.75 12.03
N VAL A 608 0.09 -27.77 12.34
CA VAL A 608 -0.59 -28.95 12.87
C VAL A 608 -0.56 -30.08 11.84
N THR A 609 -0.78 -29.77 10.56
CA THR A 609 -0.83 -30.79 9.52
C THR A 609 0.54 -31.33 9.14
N THR A 610 1.57 -30.47 9.11
CA THR A 610 2.97 -30.90 8.94
C THR A 610 3.41 -31.80 10.10
N ASN A 611 3.12 -31.43 11.36
CA ASN A 611 3.64 -32.18 12.52
C ASN A 611 2.79 -33.40 12.92
N LEU A 612 1.45 -33.32 12.85
CA LEU A 612 0.59 -34.43 13.26
C LEU A 612 0.38 -35.45 12.13
N PHE A 613 0.17 -34.98 10.90
CA PHE A 613 -0.10 -35.87 9.76
C PHE A 613 1.15 -36.13 8.89
N GLY A 614 2.27 -35.48 9.18
CA GLY A 614 3.51 -35.64 8.41
C GLY A 614 3.39 -35.13 6.97
N SER A 615 2.40 -34.28 6.67
CA SER A 615 2.12 -33.84 5.30
C SER A 615 1.67 -32.38 5.24
N PHE A 616 2.54 -31.53 4.70
CA PHE A 616 2.25 -30.15 4.35
C PHE A 616 1.14 -30.03 3.29
N GLU A 617 1.04 -31.02 2.38
CA GLU A 617 0.03 -31.04 1.32
C GLU A 617 -1.40 -31.12 1.88
N ILE A 618 -1.60 -31.89 2.96
CA ILE A 618 -2.91 -31.98 3.65
C ILE A 618 -3.33 -30.61 4.18
N GLY A 619 -2.39 -29.84 4.75
CA GLY A 619 -2.63 -28.47 5.19
C GLY A 619 -3.09 -27.56 4.05
N LEU A 620 -2.45 -27.65 2.89
CA LEU A 620 -2.85 -26.88 1.72
C LEU A 620 -4.24 -27.27 1.20
N TYR A 621 -4.60 -28.56 1.20
CA TYR A 621 -5.97 -28.97 0.85
C TYR A 621 -7.02 -28.40 1.81
N ILE A 622 -6.75 -28.40 3.12
CA ILE A 622 -7.64 -27.79 4.12
C ILE A 622 -7.77 -26.29 3.86
N ILE A 623 -6.68 -25.59 3.58
CA ILE A 623 -6.69 -24.16 3.22
C ILE A 623 -7.48 -23.93 1.94
N SER A 624 -7.30 -24.74 0.89
CA SER A 624 -8.10 -24.64 -0.33
C SER A 624 -9.59 -24.78 -0.04
N ILE A 625 -10.01 -25.70 0.85
CA ILE A 625 -11.42 -25.81 1.27
C ILE A 625 -11.89 -24.52 1.95
N ILE A 626 -11.08 -23.90 2.81
CA ILE A 626 -11.41 -22.63 3.47
C ILE A 626 -11.61 -21.51 2.43
N TYR A 627 -10.71 -21.37 1.45
CA TYR A 627 -10.84 -20.37 0.38
C TYR A 627 -12.06 -20.62 -0.50
N VAL A 628 -12.41 -21.89 -0.79
CA VAL A 628 -13.65 -22.23 -1.52
C VAL A 628 -14.88 -21.81 -0.72
N LEU A 629 -14.89 -22.08 0.58
CA LEU A 629 -15.99 -21.64 1.46
C LEU A 629 -16.09 -20.11 1.49
N HIS A 630 -14.96 -19.40 1.57
CA HIS A 630 -14.89 -17.94 1.47
C HIS A 630 -15.46 -17.44 0.14
N ALA A 631 -15.02 -17.98 -1.00
CA ALA A 631 -15.53 -17.62 -2.32
C ALA A 631 -17.05 -17.82 -2.46
N ILE A 632 -17.58 -18.92 -1.91
CA ILE A 632 -19.03 -19.20 -1.90
C ILE A 632 -19.78 -18.17 -1.05
N LEU A 633 -19.23 -17.81 0.12
CA LEU A 633 -19.81 -16.79 0.97
C LEU A 633 -19.80 -15.43 0.27
N GLU A 634 -18.68 -15.03 -0.32
CA GLU A 634 -18.57 -13.78 -1.08
C GLU A 634 -19.54 -13.72 -2.24
N TRP A 635 -19.63 -14.78 -3.05
CA TRP A 635 -20.57 -14.87 -4.15
C TRP A 635 -22.02 -14.73 -3.67
N LYS A 636 -22.36 -15.38 -2.56
CA LYS A 636 -23.68 -15.27 -1.93
C LYS A 636 -23.95 -13.86 -1.41
N TYR A 637 -22.93 -13.18 -0.86
CA TYR A 637 -23.05 -11.78 -0.46
C TYR A 637 -23.25 -10.88 -1.67
N ALA A 638 -22.39 -10.96 -2.68
CA ALA A 638 -22.47 -10.18 -3.92
C ALA A 638 -23.85 -10.31 -4.59
N THR A 639 -24.37 -11.54 -4.71
CA THR A 639 -25.71 -11.79 -5.27
C THR A 639 -26.85 -11.25 -4.43
N ARG A 640 -26.72 -11.22 -3.09
CA ARG A 640 -27.73 -10.61 -2.20
C ARG A 640 -27.69 -9.08 -2.26
N TYR A 641 -26.50 -8.49 -2.41
CA TYR A 641 -26.32 -7.05 -2.59
C TYR A 641 -26.87 -6.55 -3.93
N ARG A 642 -26.82 -7.39 -4.98
CA ARG A 642 -27.46 -7.13 -6.27
C ARG A 642 -28.94 -6.72 -6.14
N ILE A 643 -29.66 -7.33 -5.20
CA ILE A 643 -31.10 -7.09 -4.99
C ILE A 643 -31.36 -5.74 -4.29
N SER A 644 -30.41 -5.25 -3.50
CA SER A 644 -30.57 -4.03 -2.67
C SER A 644 -30.02 -2.76 -3.31
N CYS A 645 -29.07 -2.87 -4.25
CA CYS A 645 -28.54 -1.73 -5.00
C CYS A 645 -29.37 -1.34 -6.23
N ILE A 646 -30.44 -2.06 -6.57
CA ILE A 646 -31.42 -1.60 -7.55
C ILE A 646 -32.20 -0.48 -6.83
N PRO A 647 -32.00 0.80 -7.15
CA PRO A 647 -32.89 1.81 -6.62
C PRO A 647 -34.27 1.47 -7.19
N VAL A 648 -35.16 0.97 -6.33
CA VAL A 648 -36.58 1.04 -6.62
C VAL A 648 -36.82 2.53 -6.76
N ASN A 649 -36.92 2.98 -8.01
CA ASN A 649 -37.09 4.37 -8.35
C ASN A 649 -38.50 4.76 -7.90
N GLN A 650 -38.66 5.05 -6.60
CA GLN A 650 -39.95 5.33 -5.98
C GLN A 650 -40.61 6.56 -6.63
N ASP A 651 -39.83 7.45 -7.24
CA ASP A 651 -40.32 8.59 -8.02
C ASP A 651 -40.90 8.20 -9.40
N LEU A 652 -40.46 7.09 -10.01
CA LEU A 652 -41.07 6.59 -11.25
C LEU A 652 -42.40 5.87 -10.98
N ASP A 653 -42.55 5.22 -9.83
CA ASP A 653 -43.82 4.61 -9.43
C ASP A 653 -44.85 5.65 -8.96
N HIS A 654 -44.41 6.78 -8.37
CA HIS A 654 -45.31 7.90 -8.11
C HIS A 654 -45.73 8.66 -9.38
N LYS A 655 -44.87 8.78 -10.40
CA LYS A 655 -45.24 9.41 -11.68
C LYS A 655 -46.08 8.53 -12.60
N LYS A 656 -46.07 7.20 -12.46
CA LYS A 656 -46.97 6.31 -13.20
C LYS A 656 -48.42 6.33 -12.71
N ASN A 657 -48.67 6.83 -11.50
CA ASN A 657 -50.01 6.94 -10.91
C ASN A 657 -50.65 8.33 -11.00
N VAL A 658 -49.98 9.31 -11.64
CA VAL A 658 -50.63 10.58 -11.98
C VAL A 658 -51.20 10.45 -13.39
N ASN A 659 -52.50 10.15 -13.43
CA ASN A 659 -53.35 10.22 -14.61
C ASN A 659 -53.07 11.51 -15.41
N LEU A 660 -52.43 11.37 -16.57
CA LEU A 660 -52.56 12.33 -17.66
C LEU A 660 -53.98 12.23 -18.20
N SER A 661 -54.93 12.91 -17.55
CA SER A 661 -56.17 13.32 -18.20
C SER A 661 -55.82 14.41 -19.21
N ILE A 662 -55.72 14.03 -20.48
CA ILE A 662 -55.75 14.96 -21.60
C ILE A 662 -57.14 15.60 -21.61
N SER A 663 -57.24 16.85 -21.18
CA SER A 663 -58.37 17.72 -21.53
C SER A 663 -57.91 19.19 -21.55
N SER A 664 -57.81 19.74 -22.75
CA SER A 664 -58.06 21.13 -23.15
C SER A 664 -57.70 22.27 -22.17
N ILE A 665 -56.72 23.10 -22.56
CA ILE A 665 -56.85 24.52 -22.95
C ILE A 665 -55.48 25.03 -23.42
#